data_AF-A0A3M1PP30-F1
#
_entry.id   AF-A0A3M1PP30-F1
#
_cell.length_a   1.000
_cell.length_b   1.000
_cell.length_c   1.000
_cell.angle_alpha   90.00
_cell.angle_beta   90.00
_cell.angle_gamma   90.00
#
_symmetry.space_group_name_H-M   'P 1'
#
loop_
_entity.id
_entity.type
_entity.pdbx_description
1 polymer ?
#
loop_
_entity_poly.entity_id
_entity_poly.type
_entity_poly.pdbx_seq_one_letter_code
_entity_poly.pdbx_strand_id
1 'polypeptide(L)'
;MTFRLDSQNVFDYLVSVKICDRQLESLVSVEAKSSKNFNLLVHLSSDRQLLVKQEPLDQQGIAVGDLLIEGKVQSLLQNHPALSNLKRYTADILLFSPAHHVLVLNYLKNYFDLEFFYSEKQIFLPAIAAHLARVIADFHSTTLGYGPIYELLHPEDPTLENWEPSIAAVLSDATPEGEMATVVPQFEDGLEWLTPEDLGRISEDGLRFFELYFRSADLHEAIAQLSQTYAPCCLTHQDLKFGNVLLHQDWRQRIAQPESLHLKPLLRLIDWEKAEWGDPAMDMGCLIASYLRLWLRSLVVSGLDLALALRLADVPLEQLQPSLRALVRGYAAQFPEMGRSPEFWIKTMQFAGYSLIRTLRVKALHFEPLGNVGLCMMQVATSLLCRPEAAIASVFGMSAEALLQALGEPPEEPAGRSPAAKFPDSAPDGHAQEPASTLHLAADAGLTDLVHNLQISAQGRIFHGACPAAALIEDDRPFDQLPPALQQSYLRLQLRNVIYDLYFTGAHLTHQPTAADLRNTTQRGIDVEFFERLSVANPGGGFFEDGWQVTQLNDAAHLQAEQDGLRLRIERDRHLQPAQRNATVGDVVAVRLPPYRMDASFYTVLGDCGPILPEEPALQIYFNLSPAGAIALMQALIPVLNGASRPFALSLLHDPADYGRRDGGMLRIRQTDWATLAPLLQSVYATVRSHLQPAIPLFTKLLAPGLGLAEEPVDGAIEFGLHRAQLVADALLECSDPAERLAAVRRQFELAGLAFEQPYLNAGAGDRYAFTPDQIPVNLSPSHS
;
A
#
# COMPACT_ATOMS: atom_id res chain seq x y z
N MET A 1 -9.66 5.94 -29.47
CA MET A 1 -8.98 5.17 -28.42
C MET A 1 -8.13 6.15 -27.63
N THR A 2 -8.19 6.09 -26.31
CA THR A 2 -7.36 6.93 -25.44
C THR A 2 -5.91 6.46 -25.53
N PHE A 3 -4.97 7.40 -25.64
CA PHE A 3 -3.55 7.09 -25.79
C PHE A 3 -2.96 6.62 -24.45
N ARG A 4 -2.33 5.44 -24.43
CA ARG A 4 -1.64 4.86 -23.26
C ARG A 4 -0.17 4.64 -23.58
N LEU A 5 0.72 5.07 -22.69
CA LEU A 5 2.14 4.77 -22.77
C LEU A 5 2.42 3.31 -22.39
N ASP A 6 3.42 2.75 -23.06
CA ASP A 6 4.03 1.47 -22.74
C ASP A 6 5.53 1.53 -23.08
N SER A 7 6.29 0.50 -22.70
CA SER A 7 7.73 0.43 -22.98
C SER A 7 8.08 0.40 -24.48
N GLN A 8 7.13 0.04 -25.36
CA GLN A 8 7.34 -0.10 -26.80
C GLN A 8 7.07 1.23 -27.55
N ASN A 9 6.12 2.03 -27.08
CA ASN A 9 5.67 3.24 -27.75
C ASN A 9 6.28 4.54 -27.19
N VAL A 10 6.88 4.51 -25.98
CA VAL A 10 7.36 5.71 -25.28
C VAL A 10 8.41 6.50 -26.07
N PHE A 11 9.33 5.83 -26.75
CA PHE A 11 10.36 6.51 -27.54
C PHE A 11 9.77 7.20 -28.78
N ASP A 12 8.83 6.53 -29.46
CA ASP A 12 8.13 7.07 -30.61
C ASP A 12 7.27 8.28 -30.22
N TYR A 13 6.64 8.22 -29.05
CA TYR A 13 5.95 9.35 -28.44
C TYR A 13 6.90 10.53 -28.24
N LEU A 14 8.04 10.33 -27.57
CA LEU A 14 9.04 11.38 -27.29
C LEU A 14 9.58 12.06 -28.56
N VAL A 15 9.73 11.30 -29.65
CA VAL A 15 10.10 11.83 -30.97
C VAL A 15 8.96 12.68 -31.55
N SER A 16 7.71 12.19 -31.47
CA SER A 16 6.55 12.91 -32.02
C SER A 16 6.33 14.29 -31.39
N VAL A 17 6.64 14.41 -30.09
CA VAL A 17 6.56 15.66 -29.32
C VAL A 17 7.87 16.47 -29.34
N LYS A 18 8.84 16.09 -30.18
CA LYS A 18 10.12 16.78 -30.40
C LYS A 18 11.01 16.90 -29.16
N ILE A 19 10.86 16.00 -28.19
CA ILE A 19 11.77 15.88 -27.05
C ILE A 19 13.02 15.07 -27.41
N CYS A 20 12.88 14.09 -28.32
CA CYS A 20 13.98 13.31 -28.87
C CYS A 20 14.05 13.45 -30.40
N ASP A 21 15.23 13.23 -30.96
CA ASP A 21 15.47 13.15 -32.41
C ASP A 21 16.06 11.79 -32.76
N ARG A 22 15.37 11.01 -33.62
CA ARG A 22 15.81 9.67 -34.06
C ARG A 22 17.15 9.68 -34.78
N GLN A 23 17.58 10.83 -35.30
CA GLN A 23 18.87 10.96 -35.98
C GLN A 23 20.04 11.15 -35.01
N LEU A 24 19.76 11.63 -33.78
CA LEU A 24 20.78 12.01 -32.81
C LEU A 24 20.85 11.03 -31.62
N GLU A 25 19.72 10.44 -31.24
CA GLU A 25 19.59 9.60 -30.05
C GLU A 25 18.77 8.34 -30.37
N SER A 26 19.09 7.24 -29.69
CA SER A 26 18.32 6.00 -29.74
C SER A 26 17.97 5.52 -28.33
N LEU A 27 16.88 4.76 -28.23
CA LEU A 27 16.50 4.07 -27.00
C LEU A 27 17.52 2.98 -26.65
N VAL A 28 18.01 2.98 -25.41
CA VAL A 28 18.90 1.94 -24.85
C VAL A 28 18.09 0.95 -24.03
N SER A 29 17.31 1.45 -23.08
CA SER A 29 16.44 0.65 -22.22
C SER A 29 15.31 1.50 -21.64
N VAL A 30 14.26 0.82 -21.17
CA VAL A 30 13.16 1.41 -20.41
C VAL A 30 13.04 0.65 -19.10
N GLU A 31 12.97 1.38 -18.00
CA GLU A 31 12.75 0.83 -16.65
C GLU A 31 11.45 1.41 -16.08
N ALA A 32 10.62 0.58 -15.43
CA ALA A 32 9.51 1.09 -14.64
C ALA A 32 10.01 1.62 -13.30
N LYS A 33 9.52 2.79 -12.89
CA LYS A 33 9.70 3.29 -11.52
C LYS A 33 8.39 3.13 -10.77
N SER A 34 8.40 2.36 -9.69
CA SER A 34 7.21 2.16 -8.86
C SER A 34 6.70 3.50 -8.33
N SER A 35 5.44 3.81 -8.62
CA SER A 35 4.76 5.05 -8.24
C SER A 35 3.26 4.87 -8.43
N LYS A 36 2.45 5.81 -7.93
CA LYS A 36 1.01 5.84 -8.21
C LYS A 36 0.70 6.12 -9.69
N ASN A 37 1.61 6.82 -10.38
CA ASN A 37 1.53 7.13 -11.79
C ASN A 37 2.33 6.09 -12.60
N PHE A 38 1.98 5.91 -13.88
CA PHE A 38 2.77 5.06 -14.76
C PHE A 38 4.05 5.78 -15.17
N ASN A 39 5.15 5.47 -14.47
CA ASN A 39 6.43 6.13 -14.62
C ASN A 39 7.44 5.25 -15.34
N LEU A 40 7.94 5.73 -16.47
CA LEU A 40 8.99 5.10 -17.26
C LEU A 40 10.28 5.94 -17.20
N LEU A 41 11.37 5.34 -16.72
CA LEU A 41 12.71 5.86 -16.88
C LEU A 41 13.27 5.40 -18.23
N VAL A 42 13.46 6.35 -19.13
CA VAL A 42 13.94 6.12 -20.50
C VAL A 42 15.43 6.44 -20.56
N HIS A 43 16.23 5.44 -20.91
CA HIS A 43 17.68 5.56 -21.10
C HIS A 43 17.98 5.78 -22.59
N LEU A 44 18.68 6.86 -22.91
CA LEU A 44 19.04 7.22 -24.29
C LEU A 44 20.54 7.01 -24.54
N SER A 45 20.91 6.83 -25.81
CA SER A 45 22.31 6.62 -26.24
C SER A 45 23.24 7.80 -25.96
N SER A 46 22.68 8.98 -25.65
CA SER A 46 23.41 10.20 -25.30
C SER A 46 23.79 10.31 -23.81
N ASP A 47 23.61 9.25 -23.01
CA ASP A 47 23.71 9.28 -21.53
C ASP A 47 22.67 10.21 -20.85
N ARG A 48 21.70 10.68 -21.63
CA ARG A 48 20.52 11.39 -21.15
C ARG A 48 19.49 10.39 -20.64
N GLN A 49 18.90 10.71 -19.49
CA GLN A 49 17.85 9.92 -18.87
C GLN A 49 16.63 10.81 -18.68
N LEU A 50 15.46 10.32 -19.10
CA LEU A 50 14.19 11.03 -18.99
C LEU A 50 13.23 10.23 -18.12
N LEU A 51 12.56 10.90 -17.20
CA LEU A 51 11.41 10.31 -16.52
C LEU A 51 10.14 10.76 -17.25
N VAL A 52 9.40 9.79 -17.78
CA VAL A 52 8.13 9.99 -18.47
C VAL A 52 7.03 9.46 -17.57
N LYS A 53 6.17 10.35 -17.08
CA LYS A 53 5.02 10.01 -16.24
C LYS A 53 3.75 10.07 -17.10
N GLN A 54 2.85 9.11 -16.95
CA GLN A 54 1.48 9.22 -17.41
C GLN A 54 0.52 8.88 -16.26
N GLU A 55 -0.55 9.65 -16.12
CA GLU A 55 -1.61 9.30 -15.17
C GLU A 55 -2.28 7.96 -15.56
N PRO A 56 -2.62 7.10 -14.59
CA PRO A 56 -3.49 5.97 -14.84
C PRO A 56 -4.85 6.47 -15.29
N LEU A 57 -5.36 5.89 -16.38
CA LEU A 57 -6.65 6.26 -16.96
C LEU A 57 -7.71 5.24 -16.56
N ASP A 58 -8.87 5.74 -16.13
CA ASP A 58 -10.02 4.92 -15.77
C ASP A 58 -10.68 4.25 -17.00
N GLN A 59 -11.82 3.61 -16.78
CA GLN A 59 -12.59 2.88 -17.80
C GLN A 59 -13.09 3.79 -18.93
N GLN A 60 -13.35 5.06 -18.62
CA GLN A 60 -13.80 6.08 -19.57
C GLN A 60 -12.60 6.76 -20.27
N GLY A 61 -11.38 6.39 -19.90
CA GLY A 61 -10.15 7.00 -20.40
C GLY A 61 -9.90 8.39 -19.79
N ILE A 62 -10.46 8.65 -18.61
CA ILE A 62 -10.34 9.90 -17.88
C ILE A 62 -9.23 9.73 -16.82
N ALA A 63 -8.37 10.74 -16.71
CA ALA A 63 -7.39 10.84 -15.65
C ALA A 63 -7.94 11.67 -14.49
N VAL A 64 -7.37 11.51 -13.29
CA VAL A 64 -7.74 12.31 -12.12
C VAL A 64 -7.37 13.80 -12.31
N GLY A 65 -6.32 14.08 -13.08
CA GLY A 65 -5.82 15.43 -13.36
C GLY A 65 -4.67 15.86 -12.46
N ASP A 66 -4.02 14.93 -11.76
CA ASP A 66 -2.98 15.23 -10.77
C ASP A 66 -1.70 15.81 -11.41
N LEU A 67 -1.30 15.35 -12.61
CA LEU A 67 -0.11 15.88 -13.30
C LEU A 67 -0.34 17.30 -13.86
N LEU A 68 -1.59 17.72 -14.06
CA LEU A 68 -1.91 19.09 -14.47
C LEU A 68 -1.47 20.09 -13.41
N ILE A 69 -1.62 19.77 -12.14
CA ILE A 69 -1.21 20.63 -11.02
C ILE A 69 0.32 20.77 -11.01
N GLU A 70 1.05 19.66 -11.14
CA GLU A 70 2.53 19.68 -11.22
C GLU A 70 3.02 20.55 -12.40
N GLY A 71 2.35 20.45 -13.57
CA GLY A 71 2.63 21.29 -14.73
C GLY A 71 2.34 22.79 -14.50
N LYS A 72 1.23 23.12 -13.83
CA LYS A 72 0.86 24.50 -13.47
C LYS A 72 1.91 25.13 -12.53
N VAL A 73 2.27 24.43 -11.45
CA VAL A 73 3.28 24.92 -10.49
C VAL A 73 4.61 25.21 -11.18
N GLN A 74 5.05 24.32 -12.06
CA GLN A 74 6.29 24.56 -12.80
C GLN A 74 6.17 25.81 -13.69
N SER A 75 5.06 25.97 -14.41
CA SER A 75 4.81 27.15 -15.25
C SER A 75 4.86 28.44 -14.43
N LEU A 76 4.26 28.44 -13.24
CA LEU A 76 4.32 29.55 -12.30
C LEU A 76 5.78 29.89 -11.92
N LEU A 77 6.54 28.90 -11.48
CA LEU A 77 7.94 29.09 -11.08
C LEU A 77 8.85 29.53 -12.24
N GLN A 78 8.46 29.24 -13.49
CA GLN A 78 9.19 29.68 -14.67
C GLN A 78 8.85 31.10 -15.11
N ASN A 79 7.59 31.50 -15.00
CA ASN A 79 7.08 32.73 -15.60
C ASN A 79 7.04 33.91 -14.61
N HIS A 80 7.23 33.67 -13.32
CA HIS A 80 7.18 34.71 -12.28
C HIS A 80 8.58 35.00 -11.71
N PRO A 81 9.22 36.14 -12.06
CA PRO A 81 10.57 36.47 -11.61
C PRO A 81 10.75 36.52 -10.09
N ALA A 82 9.70 36.85 -9.34
CA ALA A 82 9.71 36.84 -7.88
C ALA A 82 10.02 35.45 -7.28
N LEU A 83 9.74 34.37 -8.04
CA LEU A 83 9.90 32.99 -7.61
C LEU A 83 11.17 32.33 -8.17
N SER A 84 12.04 33.09 -8.86
CA SER A 84 13.22 32.54 -9.56
C SER A 84 14.16 31.76 -8.64
N ASN A 85 14.24 32.16 -7.38
CA ASN A 85 15.07 31.50 -6.37
C ASN A 85 14.52 30.14 -5.95
N LEU A 86 13.21 29.90 -6.09
CA LEU A 86 12.57 28.64 -5.73
C LEU A 86 12.74 27.59 -6.84
N LYS A 87 12.76 28.03 -8.11
CA LYS A 87 12.90 27.15 -9.29
C LYS A 87 14.09 26.18 -9.21
N ARG A 88 15.21 26.61 -8.61
CA ARG A 88 16.40 25.75 -8.47
C ARG A 88 16.13 24.47 -7.68
N TYR A 89 15.14 24.49 -6.78
CA TYR A 89 14.78 23.38 -5.90
C TYR A 89 13.79 22.40 -6.54
N THR A 90 13.22 22.68 -7.71
CA THR A 90 12.27 21.76 -8.37
C THR A 90 12.93 20.95 -9.50
N ALA A 91 12.22 19.96 -10.05
CA ALA A 91 12.65 19.30 -11.28
C ALA A 91 12.32 20.14 -12.52
N ASP A 92 13.15 20.06 -13.55
CA ASP A 92 12.88 20.72 -14.83
C ASP A 92 11.93 19.86 -15.68
N ILE A 93 10.67 20.30 -15.78
CA ILE A 93 9.71 19.70 -16.71
C ILE A 93 10.02 20.20 -18.13
N LEU A 94 10.21 19.26 -19.04
CA LEU A 94 10.49 19.50 -20.46
C LEU A 94 9.20 19.62 -21.28
N LEU A 95 8.19 18.84 -20.89
CA LEU A 95 6.88 18.82 -21.55
C LEU A 95 5.82 18.44 -20.53
N PHE A 96 4.69 19.12 -20.59
CA PHE A 96 3.43 18.62 -20.07
C PHE A 96 2.39 18.64 -21.20
N SER A 97 1.76 17.50 -21.45
CA SER A 97 0.76 17.30 -22.49
C SER A 97 -0.60 16.99 -21.86
N PRO A 98 -1.47 18.00 -21.65
CA PRO A 98 -2.80 17.80 -21.07
C PRO A 98 -3.64 16.77 -21.85
N ALA A 99 -3.55 16.78 -23.18
CA ALA A 99 -4.33 15.90 -24.06
C ALA A 99 -3.99 14.40 -23.92
N HIS A 100 -2.80 14.08 -23.41
CA HIS A 100 -2.36 12.69 -23.22
C HIS A 100 -2.10 12.34 -21.75
N HIS A 101 -2.28 13.31 -20.85
CA HIS A 101 -1.92 13.21 -19.43
C HIS A 101 -0.46 12.77 -19.22
N VAL A 102 0.45 13.25 -20.08
CA VAL A 102 1.88 12.89 -20.05
C VAL A 102 2.73 14.06 -19.59
N LEU A 103 3.64 13.80 -18.66
CA LEU A 103 4.63 14.74 -18.16
C LEU A 103 6.04 14.16 -18.37
N VAL A 104 6.93 14.93 -18.99
CA VAL A 104 8.31 14.53 -19.28
C VAL A 104 9.28 15.45 -18.57
N LEU A 105 10.22 14.88 -17.82
CA LEU A 105 11.25 15.62 -17.09
C LEU A 105 12.63 14.99 -17.26
N ASN A 106 13.67 15.79 -17.03
CA ASN A 106 15.03 15.26 -16.90
C ASN A 106 15.16 14.43 -15.63
N TYR A 107 15.69 13.22 -15.74
CA TYR A 107 15.92 12.39 -14.56
C TYR A 107 17.12 12.90 -13.75
N LEU A 108 16.93 13.04 -12.44
CA LEU A 108 17.91 13.63 -11.52
C LEU A 108 18.90 12.58 -11.02
N LYS A 109 19.72 11.99 -11.91
CA LYS A 109 20.63 10.86 -11.63
C LYS A 109 21.68 11.07 -10.53
N ASN A 110 21.92 12.31 -10.10
CA ASN A 110 22.88 12.68 -9.05
C ASN A 110 22.23 12.85 -7.66
N TYR A 111 20.98 12.42 -7.50
CA TYR A 111 20.25 12.52 -6.26
C TYR A 111 19.77 11.14 -5.80
N PHE A 112 19.63 10.97 -4.49
CA PHE A 112 18.91 9.89 -3.84
C PHE A 112 17.51 10.37 -3.47
N ASP A 113 16.55 9.45 -3.48
CA ASP A 113 15.31 9.62 -2.72
C ASP A 113 15.65 9.70 -1.21
N LEU A 114 15.10 10.68 -0.49
CA LEU A 114 15.42 10.89 0.92
C LEU A 114 14.81 9.81 1.83
N GLU A 115 13.64 9.26 1.48
CA GLU A 115 13.03 8.13 2.18
C GLU A 115 13.95 6.91 2.05
N PHE A 116 14.39 6.61 0.83
CA PHE A 116 15.39 5.56 0.57
C PHE A 116 16.68 5.82 1.34
N PHE A 117 17.24 7.02 1.30
CA PHE A 117 18.47 7.35 2.03
C PHE A 117 18.35 7.10 3.53
N TYR A 118 17.23 7.50 4.13
CA TYR A 118 16.97 7.32 5.56
C TYR A 118 16.70 5.87 5.94
N SER A 119 15.92 5.13 5.15
CA SER A 119 15.66 3.71 5.38
C SER A 119 16.92 2.85 5.22
N GLU A 120 17.69 3.07 4.16
CA GLU A 120 18.84 2.22 3.81
C GLU A 120 20.12 2.58 4.55
N LYS A 121 20.38 3.89 4.75
CA LYS A 121 21.63 4.34 5.38
C LYS A 121 21.47 4.58 6.87
N GLN A 122 20.24 4.78 7.36
CA GLN A 122 19.95 5.15 8.75
C GLN A 122 20.79 6.34 9.27
N ILE A 123 21.08 7.29 8.37
CA ILE A 123 21.85 8.52 8.68
C ILE A 123 20.87 9.70 8.82
N PHE A 124 20.50 10.05 10.06
CA PHE A 124 19.54 11.12 10.35
C PHE A 124 20.25 12.41 10.81
N LEU A 125 20.98 13.08 9.90
CA LEU A 125 21.76 14.26 10.26
C LEU A 125 20.89 15.51 10.45
N PRO A 126 21.00 16.21 11.60
CA PRO A 126 20.30 17.47 11.85
C PRO A 126 20.55 18.55 10.79
N ALA A 127 21.73 18.56 10.17
CA ALA A 127 22.08 19.51 9.11
C ALA A 127 21.24 19.33 7.83
N ILE A 128 20.85 18.10 7.47
CA ILE A 128 19.95 17.85 6.35
C ILE A 128 18.55 18.36 6.69
N ALA A 129 18.05 18.03 7.89
CA ALA A 129 16.74 18.49 8.37
C ALA A 129 16.64 20.03 8.42
N ALA A 130 17.66 20.71 8.95
CA ALA A 130 17.71 22.17 8.98
C ALA A 130 17.80 22.80 7.57
N HIS A 131 18.43 22.14 6.59
CA HIS A 131 18.43 22.62 5.22
C HIS A 131 17.07 22.43 4.55
N LEU A 132 16.43 21.27 4.75
CA LEU A 132 15.09 21.00 4.27
C LEU A 132 14.10 22.03 4.80
N ALA A 133 14.13 22.30 6.11
CA ALA A 133 13.28 23.30 6.74
C ALA A 133 13.45 24.70 6.15
N ARG A 134 14.69 25.12 5.85
CA ARG A 134 14.97 26.41 5.21
C ARG A 134 14.40 26.48 3.79
N VAL A 135 14.56 25.42 3.00
CA VAL A 135 13.99 25.38 1.64
C VAL A 135 12.48 25.54 1.70
N ILE A 136 11.81 24.84 2.61
CA ILE A 136 10.34 24.90 2.73
C ILE A 136 9.88 26.26 3.25
N ALA A 137 10.57 26.79 4.26
CA ALA A 137 10.33 28.14 4.75
C ALA A 137 10.53 29.18 3.64
N ASP A 138 11.51 29.03 2.74
CA ASP A 138 11.67 29.89 1.57
C ASP A 138 10.45 29.81 0.65
N PHE A 139 9.92 28.61 0.35
CA PHE A 139 8.69 28.47 -0.42
C PHE A 139 7.53 29.19 0.27
N HIS A 140 7.25 28.89 1.53
CA HIS A 140 6.11 29.46 2.25
C HIS A 140 6.22 30.98 2.43
N SER A 141 7.38 31.49 2.83
CA SER A 141 7.57 32.92 3.08
C SER A 141 7.62 33.74 1.78
N THR A 142 8.26 33.24 0.73
CA THR A 142 8.34 33.94 -0.57
C THR A 142 6.99 33.99 -1.27
N THR A 143 6.14 32.99 -1.05
CA THR A 143 4.83 32.88 -1.69
C THR A 143 3.67 33.34 -0.81
N LEU A 144 3.96 33.81 0.41
CA LEU A 144 2.96 34.35 1.33
C LEU A 144 2.20 35.51 0.67
N GLY A 145 0.88 35.39 0.56
CA GLY A 145 0.03 36.39 -0.09
C GLY A 145 0.29 36.62 -1.57
N TYR A 146 1.01 35.72 -2.25
CA TYR A 146 1.28 35.86 -3.67
C TYR A 146 0.10 35.39 -4.54
N GLY A 147 -0.84 36.32 -4.77
CA GLY A 147 -2.10 36.12 -5.51
C GLY A 147 -2.01 35.33 -6.83
N PRO A 148 -0.98 35.47 -7.68
CA PRO A 148 -0.89 34.68 -8.91
C PRO A 148 -0.89 33.16 -8.74
N ILE A 149 -0.52 32.64 -7.56
CA ILE A 149 -0.66 31.20 -7.27
C ILE A 149 -2.14 30.82 -7.23
N TYR A 150 -2.93 31.57 -6.47
CA TYR A 150 -4.35 31.33 -6.31
C TYR A 150 -5.08 31.40 -7.66
N GLU A 151 -4.84 32.46 -8.45
CA GLU A 151 -5.44 32.64 -9.77
C GLU A 151 -5.14 31.46 -10.72
N LEU A 152 -3.94 30.89 -10.63
CA LEU A 152 -3.53 29.77 -11.49
C LEU A 152 -4.18 28.43 -11.07
N LEU A 153 -4.31 28.21 -9.77
CA LEU A 153 -4.84 26.96 -9.20
C LEU A 153 -6.38 26.96 -9.21
N HIS A 154 -7.02 28.11 -9.01
CA HIS A 154 -8.48 28.29 -8.98
C HIS A 154 -8.99 29.33 -10.00
N PRO A 155 -8.78 29.13 -11.31
CA PRO A 155 -9.13 30.13 -12.34
C PRO A 155 -10.64 30.39 -12.49
N GLU A 156 -11.48 29.48 -11.97
CA GLU A 156 -12.95 29.56 -12.05
C GLU A 156 -13.57 30.22 -10.80
N ASP A 157 -12.75 30.62 -9.82
CA ASP A 157 -13.18 31.19 -8.55
C ASP A 157 -12.78 32.69 -8.45
N PRO A 158 -13.69 33.63 -8.77
CA PRO A 158 -13.39 35.06 -8.75
C PRO A 158 -13.37 35.67 -7.34
N THR A 159 -13.55 34.87 -6.28
CA THR A 159 -13.87 35.36 -4.93
C THR A 159 -12.74 36.09 -4.21
N LEU A 160 -11.47 35.92 -4.61
CA LEU A 160 -10.32 36.47 -3.87
C LEU A 160 -9.58 37.65 -4.52
N GLU A 161 -10.15 38.35 -5.51
CA GLU A 161 -9.51 39.53 -6.15
C GLU A 161 -9.09 40.63 -5.15
N ASN A 162 -9.67 40.66 -3.93
CA ASN A 162 -9.37 41.65 -2.89
C ASN A 162 -8.86 41.06 -1.55
N TRP A 163 -8.51 39.77 -1.49
CA TRP A 163 -8.07 39.13 -0.25
C TRP A 163 -6.56 39.32 -0.03
N GLU A 164 -6.20 40.06 1.02
CA GLU A 164 -4.81 40.14 1.51
C GLU A 164 -4.65 39.22 2.74
N PRO A 165 -4.02 38.04 2.60
CA PRO A 165 -3.81 37.16 3.74
C PRO A 165 -2.77 37.79 4.67
N SER A 166 -3.10 37.88 5.96
CA SER A 166 -2.17 38.34 6.99
C SER A 166 -1.74 37.18 7.89
N ILE A 167 -0.50 37.21 8.35
CA ILE A 167 0.03 36.21 9.32
C ILE A 167 -0.86 36.16 10.56
N ALA A 168 -1.41 37.29 11.01
CA ALA A 168 -2.32 37.36 12.14
C ALA A 168 -3.61 36.54 11.92
N ALA A 169 -4.14 36.48 10.68
CA ALA A 169 -5.30 35.66 10.36
C ALA A 169 -4.95 34.17 10.36
N VAL A 170 -3.77 33.80 9.82
CA VAL A 170 -3.28 32.40 9.76
C VAL A 170 -3.04 31.80 11.14
N LEU A 171 -2.58 32.64 12.07
CA LEU A 171 -2.29 32.27 13.46
C LEU A 171 -3.50 32.42 14.40
N SER A 172 -4.66 32.87 13.90
CA SER A 172 -5.89 32.95 14.68
C SER A 172 -6.74 31.69 14.54
N ASP A 173 -7.44 31.29 15.61
CA ASP A 173 -8.45 30.21 15.57
C ASP A 173 -9.77 30.66 14.91
N ALA A 174 -9.78 31.80 14.22
CA ALA A 174 -11.00 32.33 13.61
C ALA A 174 -11.34 31.55 12.34
N THR A 175 -12.56 31.04 12.25
CA THR A 175 -13.10 30.47 11.02
C THR A 175 -13.00 31.49 9.88
N PRO A 176 -12.60 31.09 8.67
CA PRO A 176 -12.83 31.90 7.48
C PRO A 176 -14.34 32.15 7.33
N GLU A 177 -14.84 33.33 7.72
CA GLU A 177 -16.25 33.70 7.51
C GLU A 177 -16.43 34.17 6.05
N GLY A 178 -17.24 33.44 5.27
CA GLY A 178 -17.55 33.78 3.86
C GLY A 178 -16.44 33.38 2.85
N GLU A 179 -16.80 33.46 1.56
CA GLU A 179 -16.02 33.40 0.28
C GLU A 179 -14.82 32.43 0.11
N MET A 180 -14.06 32.06 1.14
CA MET A 180 -12.93 31.10 1.13
C MET A 180 -13.30 29.61 1.22
N ALA A 181 -14.58 29.27 1.43
CA ALA A 181 -15.02 27.89 1.65
C ALA A 181 -14.68 26.92 0.50
N THR A 182 -14.39 27.44 -0.69
CA THR A 182 -14.01 26.68 -1.89
C THR A 182 -12.58 26.14 -1.87
N VAL A 183 -11.69 26.74 -1.07
CA VAL A 183 -10.25 26.40 -1.00
C VAL A 183 -9.92 25.55 0.23
N VAL A 184 -10.81 25.53 1.21
CA VAL A 184 -10.65 24.71 2.42
C VAL A 184 -10.87 23.24 2.07
N PRO A 185 -9.88 22.35 2.28
CA PRO A 185 -10.06 20.93 2.03
C PRO A 185 -11.13 20.33 2.94
N GLN A 186 -11.95 19.45 2.38
CA GLN A 186 -12.85 18.61 3.18
C GLN A 186 -12.05 17.45 3.76
N PHE A 187 -11.48 17.64 4.96
CA PHE A 187 -10.60 16.63 5.56
C PHE A 187 -11.31 15.31 5.91
N GLU A 188 -12.63 15.35 6.06
CA GLU A 188 -13.48 14.18 6.32
C GLU A 188 -13.83 13.39 5.05
N ASP A 189 -13.51 13.89 3.85
CA ASP A 189 -13.93 13.27 2.58
C ASP A 189 -13.47 11.80 2.46
N GLY A 190 -14.45 10.90 2.38
CA GLY A 190 -14.34 9.45 2.37
C GLY A 190 -13.88 8.84 3.69
N LEU A 191 -14.13 9.54 4.79
CA LEU A 191 -14.09 9.08 6.17
C LEU A 191 -15.45 9.25 6.86
N GLU A 192 -16.50 9.69 6.17
CA GLU A 192 -17.82 9.92 6.78
C GLU A 192 -18.63 8.62 6.89
N TRP A 193 -18.53 7.78 5.86
CA TRP A 193 -19.19 6.47 5.71
C TRP A 193 -18.53 5.68 4.57
N LEU A 194 -18.82 4.38 4.53
CA LEU A 194 -18.56 3.53 3.37
C LEU A 194 -19.87 3.28 2.58
N THR A 195 -19.76 2.74 1.38
CA THR A 195 -20.87 2.19 0.60
C THR A 195 -20.86 0.66 0.62
N PRO A 196 -22.00 -0.02 0.34
CA PRO A 196 -22.00 -1.47 0.14
C PRO A 196 -20.95 -1.95 -0.87
N GLU A 197 -20.69 -1.18 -1.93
CA GLU A 197 -19.64 -1.48 -2.92
C GLU A 197 -18.22 -1.37 -2.37
N ASP A 198 -17.97 -0.48 -1.41
CA ASP A 198 -16.66 -0.36 -0.76
C ASP A 198 -16.33 -1.61 0.06
N LEU A 199 -17.32 -2.28 0.67
CA LEU A 199 -17.12 -3.57 1.35
C LEU A 199 -16.68 -4.69 0.39
N GLY A 200 -16.95 -4.56 -0.91
CA GLY A 200 -16.43 -5.45 -1.94
C GLY A 200 -15.03 -5.07 -2.45
N ARG A 201 -14.54 -3.87 -2.14
CA ARG A 201 -13.27 -3.30 -2.66
C ARG A 201 -12.23 -3.03 -1.56
N ILE A 202 -12.55 -3.31 -0.31
CA ILE A 202 -11.62 -3.18 0.81
C ILE A 202 -11.48 -4.57 1.41
N SER A 203 -10.24 -5.00 1.66
CA SER A 203 -9.98 -6.29 2.30
C SER A 203 -10.54 -6.30 3.73
N GLU A 204 -10.83 -7.48 4.30
CA GLU A 204 -11.32 -7.56 5.69
C GLU A 204 -10.35 -6.88 6.68
N ASP A 205 -9.04 -7.11 6.51
CA ASP A 205 -8.01 -6.45 7.32
C ASP A 205 -7.96 -4.93 7.09
N GLY A 206 -8.34 -4.46 5.90
CA GLY A 206 -8.46 -3.05 5.58
C GLY A 206 -9.69 -2.39 6.24
N LEU A 207 -10.82 -3.11 6.33
CA LEU A 207 -12.04 -2.63 7.00
C LEU A 207 -11.81 -2.36 8.49
N ARG A 208 -10.90 -3.10 9.12
CA ARG A 208 -10.45 -2.87 10.51
C ARG A 208 -10.04 -1.42 10.78
N PHE A 209 -9.44 -0.73 9.79
CA PHE A 209 -9.12 0.70 9.91
C PHE A 209 -10.39 1.53 10.12
N PHE A 210 -11.39 1.34 9.26
CA PHE A 210 -12.66 2.07 9.31
C PHE A 210 -13.45 1.74 10.58
N GLU A 211 -13.47 0.47 11.03
CA GLU A 211 -14.08 0.09 12.31
C GLU A 211 -13.49 0.88 13.50
N LEU A 212 -12.16 0.98 13.55
CA LEU A 212 -11.47 1.69 14.64
C LEU A 212 -11.68 3.20 14.54
N TYR A 213 -11.65 3.74 13.33
CA TYR A 213 -11.89 5.15 13.07
C TYR A 213 -13.32 5.56 13.46
N PHE A 214 -14.34 4.86 12.93
CA PHE A 214 -15.75 5.17 13.17
C PHE A 214 -16.17 5.04 14.64
N ARG A 215 -15.47 4.23 15.44
CA ARG A 215 -15.71 4.12 16.88
C ARG A 215 -15.13 5.28 17.71
N SER A 216 -14.30 6.14 17.12
CA SER A 216 -13.62 7.23 17.82
C SER A 216 -14.26 8.58 17.56
N ALA A 217 -15.17 8.99 18.45
CA ALA A 217 -15.79 10.32 18.39
C ALA A 217 -14.74 11.45 18.44
N ASP A 218 -13.72 11.31 19.31
CA ASP A 218 -12.64 12.29 19.45
C ASP A 218 -11.84 12.49 18.15
N LEU A 219 -11.62 11.42 17.35
CA LEU A 219 -10.95 11.52 16.05
C LEU A 219 -11.82 12.24 15.02
N HIS A 220 -13.11 11.93 14.96
CA HIS A 220 -14.03 12.62 14.07
C HIS A 220 -14.05 14.12 14.38
N GLU A 221 -14.23 14.49 15.65
CA GLU A 221 -14.27 15.88 16.08
C GLU A 221 -12.95 16.60 15.75
N ALA A 222 -11.81 15.99 16.05
CA ALA A 222 -10.50 16.58 15.76
C ALA A 222 -10.26 16.79 14.26
N ILE A 223 -10.69 15.86 13.39
CA ILE A 223 -10.54 16.02 11.93
C ILE A 223 -11.52 17.07 11.39
N ALA A 224 -12.76 17.11 11.88
CA ALA A 224 -13.74 18.14 11.51
C ALA A 224 -13.23 19.55 11.86
N GLN A 225 -12.55 19.70 13.00
CA GLN A 225 -11.94 20.96 13.43
C GLN A 225 -10.79 21.43 12.53
N LEU A 226 -10.10 20.54 11.81
CA LEU A 226 -9.03 20.93 10.87
C LEU A 226 -9.57 21.85 9.77
N SER A 227 -10.77 21.58 9.25
CA SER A 227 -11.39 22.42 8.21
C SER A 227 -11.69 23.83 8.75
N GLN A 228 -12.02 23.95 10.03
CA GLN A 228 -12.36 25.23 10.66
C GLN A 228 -11.14 26.09 10.93
N THR A 229 -9.99 25.46 11.17
CA THR A 229 -8.72 26.11 11.53
C THR A 229 -7.74 26.20 10.36
N TYR A 230 -8.05 25.59 9.21
CA TYR A 230 -7.23 25.63 8.01
C TYR A 230 -7.14 27.06 7.46
N ALA A 231 -5.92 27.57 7.33
CA ALA A 231 -5.69 28.95 6.90
C ALA A 231 -4.76 29.01 5.67
N PRO A 232 -5.32 28.98 4.44
CA PRO A 232 -4.54 29.01 3.22
C PRO A 232 -3.91 30.39 2.98
N CYS A 233 -2.59 30.43 2.75
CA CYS A 233 -1.87 31.70 2.66
C CYS A 233 -0.62 31.70 1.78
N CYS A 234 -0.16 30.55 1.29
CA CYS A 234 1.03 30.44 0.46
C CYS A 234 0.97 29.19 -0.43
N LEU A 235 1.96 29.02 -1.31
CA LEU A 235 2.13 27.76 -2.06
C LEU A 235 2.59 26.66 -1.11
N THR A 236 1.81 25.59 -1.06
CA THR A 236 2.10 24.39 -0.26
C THR A 236 2.12 23.16 -1.16
N HIS A 237 2.84 22.13 -0.76
CA HIS A 237 2.97 20.88 -1.50
C HIS A 237 1.81 19.90 -1.21
N GLN A 238 1.23 19.92 0.00
CA GLN A 238 0.11 19.07 0.48
C GLN A 238 0.39 17.56 0.61
N ASP A 239 1.52 17.09 0.07
CA ASP A 239 2.03 15.72 0.21
C ASP A 239 3.55 15.71 0.39
N LEU A 240 4.07 16.62 1.23
CA LEU A 240 5.51 16.77 1.46
C LEU A 240 6.08 15.63 2.34
N LYS A 241 6.18 14.44 1.76
CA LYS A 241 6.80 13.25 2.37
C LYS A 241 8.26 13.09 1.92
N PHE A 242 9.05 12.30 2.64
CA PHE A 242 10.46 12.08 2.26
C PHE A 242 10.67 11.51 0.86
N GLY A 243 9.75 10.67 0.35
CA GLY A 243 9.80 10.19 -1.04
C GLY A 243 9.65 11.31 -2.09
N ASN A 244 9.20 12.50 -1.67
CA ASN A 244 9.08 13.69 -2.53
C ASN A 244 10.25 14.67 -2.32
N VAL A 245 11.28 14.27 -1.56
CA VAL A 245 12.50 15.03 -1.31
C VAL A 245 13.69 14.27 -1.83
N LEU A 246 14.50 14.91 -2.67
CA LEU A 246 15.71 14.34 -3.25
C LEU A 246 16.96 14.94 -2.60
N LEU A 247 17.91 14.09 -2.19
CA LEU A 247 19.20 14.46 -1.58
C LEU A 247 20.36 14.25 -2.56
N HIS A 248 21.18 15.29 -2.79
CA HIS A 248 22.32 15.16 -3.69
C HIS A 248 23.34 14.13 -3.18
N GLN A 249 23.90 13.31 -4.06
CA GLN A 249 24.84 12.23 -3.69
C GLN A 249 26.08 12.74 -2.93
N ASP A 250 26.66 13.88 -3.36
CA ASP A 250 27.75 14.58 -2.64
C ASP A 250 27.32 15.37 -1.38
N TRP A 251 26.27 14.94 -0.68
CA TRP A 251 25.72 15.67 0.47
C TRP A 251 26.78 16.01 1.54
N ARG A 252 27.77 15.13 1.77
CA ARG A 252 28.86 15.35 2.74
C ARG A 252 29.66 16.62 2.42
N GLN A 253 30.10 16.75 1.18
CA GLN A 253 30.88 17.90 0.73
C GLN A 253 30.03 19.18 0.73
N ARG A 254 28.76 19.06 0.32
CA ARG A 254 27.81 20.17 0.27
C ARG A 254 27.46 20.73 1.65
N ILE A 255 27.37 19.87 2.67
CA ILE A 255 27.19 20.31 4.05
C ILE A 255 28.49 20.95 4.58
N ALA A 256 29.65 20.40 4.25
CA ALA A 256 30.94 20.92 4.71
C ALA A 256 31.35 22.24 4.04
N GLN A 257 30.92 22.48 2.80
CA GLN A 257 31.28 23.64 1.98
C GLN A 257 30.05 24.23 1.27
N PRO A 258 29.10 24.81 2.01
CA PRO A 258 27.84 25.30 1.44
C PRO A 258 28.03 26.45 0.43
N GLU A 259 29.10 27.24 0.59
CA GLU A 259 29.41 28.39 -0.28
C GLU A 259 30.09 27.99 -1.60
N SER A 260 30.74 26.83 -1.69
CA SER A 260 31.59 26.49 -2.86
C SER A 260 30.85 25.78 -3.99
N LEU A 261 29.59 25.38 -3.80
CA LEU A 261 28.86 24.45 -4.68
C LEU A 261 27.57 25.07 -5.24
N HIS A 262 27.70 26.21 -5.92
CA HIS A 262 26.56 27.00 -6.41
C HIS A 262 25.75 26.39 -7.58
N LEU A 263 26.24 25.34 -8.26
CA LEU A 263 25.62 24.88 -9.51
C LEU A 263 24.40 23.96 -9.33
N LYS A 264 24.28 23.23 -8.20
CA LYS A 264 23.12 22.35 -7.92
C LYS A 264 22.79 22.42 -6.42
N PRO A 265 21.52 22.47 -6.00
CA PRO A 265 21.17 22.50 -4.58
C PRO A 265 21.40 21.14 -3.90
N LEU A 266 21.58 21.16 -2.58
CA LEU A 266 21.68 19.94 -1.75
C LEU A 266 20.38 19.13 -1.82
N LEU A 267 19.24 19.81 -1.80
CA LEU A 267 17.90 19.21 -1.84
C LEU A 267 17.12 19.66 -3.07
N ARG A 268 16.24 18.78 -3.57
CA ARG A 268 15.19 19.13 -4.53
C ARG A 268 13.85 18.55 -4.08
N LEU A 269 12.76 19.24 -4.40
CA LEU A 269 11.39 18.83 -4.16
C LEU A 269 10.77 18.40 -5.51
N ILE A 270 10.07 17.28 -5.51
CA ILE A 270 9.43 16.69 -6.69
C ILE A 270 7.97 16.35 -6.38
N ASP A 271 7.18 16.06 -7.41
CA ASP A 271 5.80 15.55 -7.23
C ASP A 271 4.82 16.60 -6.68
N TRP A 272 4.80 17.79 -7.30
CA TRP A 272 3.93 18.92 -6.95
C TRP A 272 2.46 18.74 -7.37
N GLU A 273 2.01 17.51 -7.53
CA GLU A 273 0.70 17.13 -8.06
C GLU A 273 -0.48 17.41 -7.12
N LYS A 274 -0.21 17.61 -5.83
CA LYS A 274 -1.22 18.01 -4.84
C LYS A 274 -1.05 19.46 -4.39
N ALA A 275 -0.17 20.21 -5.04
CA ALA A 275 0.16 21.55 -4.63
C ALA A 275 -1.08 22.45 -4.62
N GLU A 276 -1.19 23.27 -3.59
CA GLU A 276 -2.36 24.12 -3.37
C GLU A 276 -1.97 25.48 -2.79
N TRP A 277 -2.84 26.48 -2.98
CA TRP A 277 -2.87 27.65 -2.12
C TRP A 277 -3.34 27.25 -0.72
N GLY A 278 -2.41 26.98 0.19
CA GLY A 278 -2.70 26.19 1.38
C GLY A 278 -2.06 26.66 2.68
N ASP A 279 -2.38 25.92 3.75
CA ASP A 279 -1.84 26.16 5.09
C ASP A 279 -0.44 25.52 5.24
N PRO A 280 0.62 26.31 5.51
CA PRO A 280 1.99 25.81 5.61
C PRO A 280 2.21 24.81 6.76
N ALA A 281 1.33 24.76 7.76
CA ALA A 281 1.39 23.75 8.82
C ALA A 281 1.16 22.33 8.27
N MET A 282 0.44 22.19 7.15
CA MET A 282 0.21 20.89 6.50
C MET A 282 1.51 20.26 5.99
N ASP A 283 2.34 21.04 5.30
CA ASP A 283 3.62 20.56 4.76
C ASP A 283 4.58 20.16 5.88
N MET A 284 4.64 20.97 6.94
CA MET A 284 5.43 20.64 8.14
C MET A 284 4.89 19.40 8.85
N GLY A 285 3.56 19.24 8.92
CA GLY A 285 2.90 18.06 9.47
C GLY A 285 3.25 16.79 8.68
N CYS A 286 3.24 16.85 7.34
CA CYS A 286 3.63 15.74 6.47
C CYS A 286 5.09 15.29 6.68
N LEU A 287 6.01 16.23 6.90
CA LEU A 287 7.41 15.89 7.19
C LEU A 287 7.61 15.28 8.56
N ILE A 288 6.93 15.80 9.59
CA ILE A 288 6.98 15.21 10.92
C ILE A 288 6.38 13.80 10.90
N ALA A 289 5.24 13.62 10.22
CA ALA A 289 4.67 12.30 9.97
C ALA A 289 5.64 11.37 9.23
N SER A 290 6.48 11.88 8.31
CA SER A 290 7.49 11.08 7.63
C SER A 290 8.58 10.56 8.57
N TYR A 291 9.06 11.38 9.52
CA TYR A 291 9.94 10.89 10.59
C TYR A 291 9.25 9.83 11.45
N LEU A 292 8.00 10.08 11.86
CA LEU A 292 7.25 9.12 12.67
C LEU A 292 7.02 7.80 11.93
N ARG A 293 6.83 7.82 10.60
CA ARG A 293 6.72 6.60 9.78
C ARG A 293 8.03 5.80 9.75
N LEU A 294 9.20 6.44 9.75
CA LEU A 294 10.48 5.72 9.86
C LEU A 294 10.54 4.93 11.18
N TRP A 295 10.19 5.58 12.29
CA TRP A 295 10.11 4.92 13.59
C TRP A 295 9.05 3.80 13.61
N LEU A 296 7.82 4.07 13.18
CA LEU A 296 6.72 3.10 13.17
C LEU A 296 7.00 1.88 12.30
N ARG A 297 7.64 2.05 11.13
CA ARG A 297 8.03 0.94 10.25
C ARG A 297 9.18 0.11 10.82
N SER A 298 9.98 0.69 11.71
CA SER A 298 11.08 -0.01 12.39
C SER A 298 10.63 -0.88 13.57
N LEU A 299 9.33 -0.86 13.92
CA LEU A 299 8.79 -1.63 15.03
C LEU A 299 8.80 -3.14 14.74
N VAL A 300 9.28 -3.92 15.70
CA VAL A 300 9.20 -5.38 15.67
C VAL A 300 7.87 -5.80 16.28
N VAL A 301 6.83 -6.02 15.47
CA VAL A 301 5.46 -6.20 16.00
C VAL A 301 4.89 -7.62 15.86
N SER A 302 5.70 -8.61 15.48
CA SER A 302 5.25 -10.00 15.37
C SER A 302 5.05 -10.64 16.76
N GLY A 303 3.82 -10.55 17.30
CA GLY A 303 3.41 -11.22 18.55
C GLY A 303 3.92 -10.58 19.84
N LEU A 304 4.46 -9.36 19.78
CA LEU A 304 4.95 -8.63 20.94
C LEU A 304 3.89 -7.74 21.60
N ASP A 305 4.02 -7.57 22.91
CA ASP A 305 3.38 -6.47 23.63
C ASP A 305 3.86 -5.11 23.08
N LEU A 306 2.95 -4.15 23.01
CA LEU A 306 3.17 -2.84 22.42
C LEU A 306 4.36 -2.12 23.07
N ALA A 307 4.47 -2.15 24.40
CA ALA A 307 5.54 -1.45 25.10
C ALA A 307 6.93 -2.06 24.77
N LEU A 308 6.98 -3.36 24.51
CA LEU A 308 8.20 -4.04 24.09
C LEU A 308 8.51 -3.79 22.61
N ALA A 309 7.50 -3.80 21.74
CA ALA A 309 7.66 -3.47 20.31
C ALA A 309 8.21 -2.05 20.12
N LEU A 310 7.73 -1.08 20.91
CA LEU A 310 8.23 0.30 20.90
C LEU A 310 9.69 0.42 21.38
N ARG A 311 10.11 -0.40 22.35
CA ARG A 311 11.49 -0.42 22.86
C ARG A 311 12.50 -1.09 21.91
N LEU A 312 12.01 -2.00 21.07
CA LEU A 312 12.82 -2.78 20.13
C LEU A 312 12.77 -2.21 18.71
N ALA A 313 12.31 -0.97 18.55
CA ALA A 313 12.36 -0.26 17.28
C ALA A 313 13.80 -0.19 16.78
N ASP A 314 14.05 -0.63 15.54
CA ASP A 314 15.39 -0.55 14.93
C ASP A 314 15.83 0.92 14.76
N VAL A 315 14.87 1.82 14.55
CA VAL A 315 15.07 3.27 14.52
C VAL A 315 14.24 3.90 15.64
N PRO A 316 14.76 3.97 16.89
CA PRO A 316 14.04 4.55 18.01
C PRO A 316 13.79 6.05 17.82
N LEU A 317 12.69 6.54 18.37
CA LEU A 317 12.29 7.94 18.21
C LEU A 317 13.37 8.92 18.74
N GLU A 318 14.09 8.54 19.79
CA GLU A 318 15.21 9.28 20.37
C GLU A 318 16.35 9.54 19.35
N GLN A 319 16.55 8.63 18.39
CA GLN A 319 17.53 8.80 17.32
C GLN A 319 17.08 9.84 16.29
N LEU A 320 15.77 10.00 16.10
CA LEU A 320 15.18 10.95 15.14
C LEU A 320 14.99 12.35 15.75
N GLN A 321 14.81 12.44 17.06
CA GLN A 321 14.56 13.68 17.80
C GLN A 321 15.55 14.82 17.51
N PRO A 322 16.89 14.62 17.39
CA PRO A 322 17.80 15.69 16.99
C PRO A 322 17.48 16.29 15.62
N SER A 323 17.09 15.47 14.65
CA SER A 323 16.70 15.93 13.31
C SER A 323 15.34 16.62 13.32
N LEU A 324 14.36 16.08 14.06
CA LEU A 324 13.06 16.71 14.26
C LEU A 324 13.19 18.12 14.88
N ARG A 325 14.03 18.28 15.91
CA ARG A 325 14.30 19.59 16.52
C ARG A 325 15.00 20.54 15.56
N ALA A 326 15.95 20.05 14.77
CA ALA A 326 16.64 20.87 13.77
C ALA A 326 15.72 21.29 12.62
N LEU A 327 14.75 20.46 12.25
CA LEU A 327 13.71 20.79 11.28
C LEU A 327 12.89 21.99 11.77
N VAL A 328 12.31 21.91 12.98
CA VAL A 328 11.42 22.97 13.49
C VAL A 328 12.18 24.27 13.81
N ARG A 329 13.41 24.17 14.36
CA ARG A 329 14.28 25.34 14.58
C ARG A 329 14.71 25.99 13.27
N GLY A 330 15.04 25.18 12.26
CA GLY A 330 15.40 25.68 10.93
C GLY A 330 14.27 26.45 10.27
N TYR A 331 13.03 25.95 10.41
CA TYR A 331 11.84 26.61 9.88
C TYR A 331 11.58 27.93 10.62
N ALA A 332 11.58 27.91 11.95
CA ALA A 332 11.37 29.11 12.76
C ALA A 332 12.47 30.17 12.62
N ALA A 333 13.71 29.77 12.31
CA ALA A 333 14.79 30.72 12.04
C ALA A 333 14.62 31.40 10.68
N GLN A 334 14.12 30.69 9.66
CA GLN A 334 13.96 31.20 8.30
C GLN A 334 12.64 31.93 8.10
N PHE A 335 11.58 31.55 8.81
CA PHE A 335 10.27 32.20 8.79
C PHE A 335 9.76 32.48 10.22
N PRO A 336 10.39 33.43 10.95
CA PRO A 336 10.13 33.67 12.37
C PRO A 336 8.70 34.08 12.72
N GLU A 337 8.05 34.84 11.85
CA GLU A 337 6.70 35.35 12.05
C GLU A 337 5.68 34.22 12.23
N MET A 338 5.93 33.07 11.59
CA MET A 338 5.09 31.89 11.66
C MET A 338 5.66 30.83 12.61
N GLY A 339 6.93 30.46 12.43
CA GLY A 339 7.54 29.35 13.17
C GLY A 339 7.81 29.63 14.65
N ARG A 340 7.58 30.84 15.15
CA ARG A 340 7.65 31.16 16.60
C ARG A 340 6.28 31.18 17.29
N SER A 341 5.18 30.96 16.56
CA SER A 341 3.84 30.85 17.14
C SER A 341 3.62 29.44 17.72
N PRO A 342 3.14 29.31 18.97
CA PRO A 342 2.69 28.04 19.54
C PRO A 342 1.55 27.38 18.73
N GLU A 343 0.58 28.18 18.29
CA GLU A 343 -0.61 27.75 17.58
C GLU A 343 -0.24 27.05 16.26
N PHE A 344 0.78 27.57 15.56
CA PHE A 344 1.32 26.94 14.35
C PHE A 344 1.80 25.50 14.60
N TRP A 345 2.51 25.25 15.71
CA TRP A 345 3.04 23.93 16.01
C TRP A 345 2.00 22.96 16.56
N ILE A 346 0.98 23.46 17.27
CA ILE A 346 -0.21 22.69 17.65
C ILE A 346 -0.90 22.18 16.38
N LYS A 347 -1.22 23.09 15.45
CA LYS A 347 -1.84 22.75 14.16
C LYS A 347 -0.96 21.80 13.34
N THR A 348 0.35 22.00 13.35
CA THR A 348 1.33 21.11 12.68
C THR A 348 1.27 19.68 13.25
N MET A 349 1.13 19.50 14.57
CA MET A 349 0.96 18.17 15.17
C MET A 349 -0.34 17.52 14.68
N GLN A 350 -1.44 18.27 14.64
CA GLN A 350 -2.71 17.74 14.17
C GLN A 350 -2.64 17.32 12.70
N PHE A 351 -2.00 18.12 11.82
CA PHE A 351 -1.75 17.71 10.44
C PHE A 351 -0.79 16.53 10.30
N ALA A 352 0.18 16.38 11.21
CA ALA A 352 1.00 15.16 11.26
C ALA A 352 0.13 13.93 11.59
N GLY A 353 -0.79 14.05 12.55
CA GLY A 353 -1.76 12.99 12.87
C GLY A 353 -2.70 12.68 11.70
N TYR A 354 -3.24 13.71 11.04
CA TYR A 354 -4.06 13.56 9.84
C TYR A 354 -3.30 12.86 8.69
N SER A 355 -2.03 13.20 8.48
CA SER A 355 -1.17 12.55 7.48
C SER A 355 -1.00 11.04 7.74
N LEU A 356 -0.95 10.63 9.01
CA LEU A 356 -0.95 9.21 9.40
C LEU A 356 -2.31 8.54 9.13
N ILE A 357 -3.44 9.19 9.46
CA ILE A 357 -4.78 8.68 9.11
C ILE A 357 -4.93 8.51 7.60
N ARG A 358 -4.49 9.51 6.81
CA ARG A 358 -4.50 9.45 5.34
C ARG A 358 -3.67 8.27 4.83
N THR A 359 -2.51 8.02 5.42
CA THR A 359 -1.66 6.87 5.08
C THR A 359 -2.40 5.54 5.30
N LEU A 360 -3.09 5.39 6.44
CA LEU A 360 -3.83 4.17 6.77
C LEU A 360 -5.05 3.97 5.87
N ARG A 361 -5.78 5.04 5.57
CA ARG A 361 -6.88 5.00 4.60
C ARG A 361 -6.40 4.56 3.22
N VAL A 362 -5.30 5.15 2.73
CA VAL A 362 -4.71 4.76 1.43
C VAL A 362 -4.34 3.28 1.44
N LYS A 363 -3.69 2.78 2.50
CA LYS A 363 -3.39 1.34 2.65
C LYS A 363 -4.65 0.47 2.56
N ALA A 364 -5.69 0.81 3.32
CA ALA A 364 -6.96 0.07 3.30
C ALA A 364 -7.58 0.04 1.89
N LEU A 365 -7.53 1.15 1.16
CA LEU A 365 -8.02 1.26 -0.22
C LEU A 365 -7.11 0.61 -1.28
N HIS A 366 -5.91 0.18 -0.91
CA HIS A 366 -4.96 -0.57 -1.74
C HIS A 366 -4.81 -2.02 -1.26
N PHE A 367 -5.84 -2.54 -0.59
CA PHE A 367 -5.92 -3.93 -0.11
C PHE A 367 -4.82 -4.32 0.88
N GLU A 368 -4.04 -3.37 1.37
CA GLU A 368 -3.00 -3.63 2.36
C GLU A 368 -3.64 -3.83 3.73
N PRO A 369 -3.23 -4.87 4.47
CA PRO A 369 -3.74 -5.09 5.81
C PRO A 369 -3.34 -3.94 6.74
N LEU A 370 -4.21 -3.62 7.70
CA LEU A 370 -3.87 -2.66 8.75
C LEU A 370 -2.61 -3.12 9.51
N GLY A 371 -2.60 -4.39 9.93
CA GLY A 371 -1.52 -5.00 10.69
C GLY A 371 -1.22 -4.30 12.02
N ASN A 372 -0.27 -4.84 12.78
CA ASN A 372 0.04 -4.26 14.09
C ASN A 372 0.74 -2.90 14.01
N VAL A 373 1.53 -2.66 12.96
CA VAL A 373 2.12 -1.34 12.69
C VAL A 373 1.04 -0.30 12.41
N GLY A 374 -0.01 -0.67 11.66
CA GLY A 374 -1.14 0.23 11.43
C GLY A 374 -1.96 0.53 12.68
N LEU A 375 -2.11 -0.44 13.59
CA LEU A 375 -2.70 -0.20 14.91
C LEU A 375 -1.89 0.80 15.75
N CYS A 376 -0.55 0.67 15.77
CA CYS A 376 0.33 1.63 16.44
C CYS A 376 0.21 3.01 15.80
N MET A 377 0.17 3.06 14.46
CA MET A 377 0.01 4.30 13.71
C MET A 377 -1.32 5.00 14.02
N MET A 378 -2.42 4.25 14.15
CA MET A 378 -3.71 4.79 14.61
C MET A 378 -3.58 5.46 15.98
N GLN A 379 -2.95 4.79 16.95
CA GLN A 379 -2.78 5.35 18.30
C GLN A 379 -1.95 6.62 18.32
N VAL A 380 -0.84 6.64 17.57
CA VAL A 380 0.01 7.84 17.43
C VAL A 380 -0.77 8.97 16.75
N ALA A 381 -1.52 8.67 15.68
CA ALA A 381 -2.36 9.64 15.00
C ALA A 381 -3.42 10.24 15.94
N THR A 382 -4.08 9.41 16.75
CA THR A 382 -5.04 9.88 17.78
C THR A 382 -4.37 10.81 18.79
N SER A 383 -3.17 10.49 19.28
CA SER A 383 -2.46 11.37 20.21
C SER A 383 -2.13 12.73 19.58
N LEU A 384 -1.72 12.74 18.31
CA LEU A 384 -1.35 13.95 17.57
C LEU A 384 -2.56 14.84 17.27
N LEU A 385 -3.69 14.25 16.87
CA LEU A 385 -4.91 14.98 16.53
C LEU A 385 -5.65 15.49 17.77
N CYS A 386 -5.82 14.63 18.78
CA CYS A 386 -6.69 14.90 19.92
C CYS A 386 -5.97 15.48 21.14
N ARG A 387 -4.63 15.36 21.21
CA ARG A 387 -3.79 15.89 22.32
C ARG A 387 -2.47 16.49 21.82
N PRO A 388 -2.50 17.43 20.86
CA PRO A 388 -1.31 17.93 20.18
C PRO A 388 -0.24 18.51 21.12
N GLU A 389 -0.62 19.24 22.17
CA GLU A 389 0.32 19.84 23.13
C GLU A 389 1.10 18.77 23.91
N ALA A 390 0.41 17.71 24.33
CA ALA A 390 1.05 16.58 25.00
C ALA A 390 1.94 15.80 24.04
N ALA A 391 1.53 15.66 22.76
CA ALA A 391 2.28 14.95 21.74
C ALA A 391 3.62 15.64 21.42
N ILE A 392 3.71 16.97 21.50
CA ILE A 392 4.98 17.72 21.31
C ILE A 392 6.08 17.14 22.21
N ALA A 393 5.77 16.86 23.48
CA ALA A 393 6.77 16.34 24.42
C ALA A 393 7.33 14.98 23.98
N SER A 394 6.47 14.09 23.51
CA SER A 394 6.86 12.76 23.04
C SER A 394 7.64 12.81 21.72
N VAL A 395 7.18 13.62 20.76
CA VAL A 395 7.78 13.71 19.42
C VAL A 395 9.18 14.34 19.47
N PHE A 396 9.37 15.41 20.24
CA PHE A 396 10.62 16.17 20.25
C PHE A 396 11.57 15.82 21.42
N GLY A 397 11.09 15.08 22.41
CA GLY A 397 11.85 14.69 23.60
C GLY A 397 12.10 15.84 24.58
N MET A 398 11.29 16.89 24.53
CA MET A 398 11.35 18.07 25.42
C MET A 398 9.97 18.72 25.53
N SER A 399 9.69 19.42 26.63
CA SER A 399 8.38 20.04 26.84
C SER A 399 8.05 21.09 25.77
N ALA A 400 6.77 21.38 25.57
CA ALA A 400 6.33 22.39 24.61
C ALA A 400 6.94 23.77 24.93
N GLU A 401 7.04 24.14 26.21
CA GLU A 401 7.66 25.40 26.63
C GLU A 401 9.16 25.44 26.29
N ALA A 402 9.88 24.34 26.54
CA ALA A 402 11.30 24.24 26.21
C ALA A 402 11.54 24.30 24.69
N LEU A 403 10.66 23.67 23.91
CA LEU A 403 10.70 23.74 22.46
C LEU A 403 10.49 25.17 21.97
N LEU A 404 9.43 25.84 22.43
CA LEU A 404 9.12 27.22 22.06
C LEU A 404 10.26 28.19 22.41
N GLN A 405 10.88 28.01 23.58
CA GLN A 405 12.06 28.77 23.95
C GLN A 405 13.20 28.55 22.94
N ALA A 406 13.49 27.29 22.58
CA ALA A 406 14.54 26.95 21.63
C ALA A 406 14.29 27.43 20.18
N LEU A 407 13.02 27.67 19.81
CA LEU A 407 12.62 28.26 18.53
C LEU A 407 12.83 29.79 18.48
N GLY A 408 12.83 30.45 19.64
CA GLY A 408 13.13 31.88 19.77
C GLY A 408 14.62 32.20 19.73
N GLU A 409 15.47 31.22 20.06
CA GLU A 409 16.93 31.36 20.05
C GLU A 409 17.49 31.31 18.61
N PRO A 410 18.57 32.06 18.31
CA PRO A 410 19.26 31.91 17.05
C PRO A 410 19.72 30.45 16.90
N PRO A 411 19.66 29.88 15.68
CA PRO A 411 20.12 28.51 15.46
C PRO A 411 21.58 28.43 15.91
N GLU A 412 21.92 27.46 16.76
CA GLU A 412 23.31 27.15 17.03
C GLU A 412 23.98 26.86 15.68
N GLU A 413 25.04 27.61 15.35
CA GLU A 413 25.86 27.26 14.20
C GLU A 413 26.23 25.79 14.36
N PRO A 414 25.98 24.93 13.34
CA PRO A 414 26.27 23.52 13.46
C PRO A 414 27.74 23.42 13.84
N ALA A 415 28.02 22.90 15.04
CA ALA A 415 29.36 22.87 15.60
C ALA A 415 30.33 22.34 14.55
N GLY A 416 31.06 23.27 13.93
CA GLY A 416 32.14 22.95 13.03
C GLY A 416 33.19 22.25 13.87
N ARG A 417 33.39 20.96 13.59
CA ARG A 417 34.28 19.99 14.26
C ARG A 417 33.62 19.17 15.36
N SER A 418 32.80 18.21 14.93
CA SER A 418 32.91 16.89 15.55
C SER A 418 34.30 16.32 15.16
N PRO A 419 35.15 15.86 16.10
CA PRO A 419 36.48 15.37 15.78
C PRO A 419 36.31 14.13 14.91
N ALA A 420 36.68 14.23 13.63
CA ALA A 420 36.72 13.16 12.64
C ALA A 420 36.08 11.87 13.17
N ALA A 421 34.74 11.86 13.26
CA ALA A 421 34.05 10.63 13.58
C ALA A 421 34.52 9.69 12.47
N LYS A 422 35.21 8.60 12.85
CA LYS A 422 35.56 7.55 11.91
C LYS A 422 34.24 7.04 11.38
N PHE A 423 33.79 7.64 10.29
CA PHE A 423 32.77 7.06 9.44
C PHE A 423 33.36 5.71 9.02
N PRO A 424 32.62 4.61 9.11
CA PRO A 424 33.08 3.39 8.48
C PRO A 424 33.39 3.72 7.02
N ASP A 425 34.68 3.65 6.68
CA ASP A 425 35.20 3.74 5.31
C ASP A 425 34.74 2.49 4.57
N SER A 426 33.45 2.48 4.26
CA SER A 426 32.86 1.60 3.27
C SER A 426 31.72 2.41 2.67
N ALA A 427 32.06 3.26 1.71
CA ALA A 427 31.17 3.38 0.58
C ALA A 427 30.97 1.94 0.07
N PRO A 428 29.76 1.43 -0.10
CA PRO A 428 29.61 0.38 -1.08
C PRO A 428 30.01 1.06 -2.39
N ASP A 429 31.20 0.69 -2.89
CA ASP A 429 31.48 0.74 -4.31
C ASP A 429 30.23 0.27 -5.02
N GLY A 430 29.88 0.98 -6.10
CA GLY A 430 28.64 0.75 -6.84
C GLY A 430 28.31 -0.73 -6.84
N HIS A 431 27.19 -1.07 -6.20
CA HIS A 431 26.56 -2.34 -6.47
C HIS A 431 26.26 -2.26 -7.97
N ALA A 432 27.16 -2.82 -8.77
CA ALA A 432 26.70 -3.62 -9.89
C ALA A 432 25.58 -4.44 -9.28
N GLN A 433 24.34 -4.18 -9.70
CA GLN A 433 23.22 -5.06 -9.41
C GLN A 433 23.76 -6.45 -9.70
N GLU A 434 24.03 -7.24 -8.65
CA GLU A 434 24.33 -8.64 -8.85
C GLU A 434 23.11 -9.18 -9.62
N PRO A 435 23.34 -9.95 -10.69
CA PRO A 435 22.23 -10.39 -11.54
C PRO A 435 21.21 -11.10 -10.64
N ALA A 436 20.00 -10.53 -10.62
CA ALA A 436 18.85 -11.04 -9.89
C ALA A 436 18.73 -12.54 -10.14
N SER A 437 19.07 -13.34 -9.13
CA SER A 437 18.99 -14.80 -9.23
C SER A 437 17.54 -15.18 -8.94
N THR A 438 16.75 -15.39 -10.00
CA THR A 438 15.38 -15.87 -9.85
C THR A 438 15.42 -17.36 -9.54
N LEU A 439 14.88 -17.77 -8.38
CA LEU A 439 14.76 -19.18 -8.04
C LEU A 439 13.51 -19.77 -8.69
N HIS A 440 13.71 -20.63 -9.67
CA HIS A 440 12.67 -21.48 -10.25
C HIS A 440 12.86 -22.92 -9.78
N LEU A 441 11.91 -23.44 -9.00
CA LEU A 441 11.87 -24.86 -8.68
C LEU A 441 11.29 -25.67 -9.85
N ALA A 442 11.73 -26.92 -9.97
CA ALA A 442 11.13 -27.87 -10.89
C ALA A 442 9.67 -28.14 -10.50
N ALA A 443 8.82 -28.48 -11.48
CA ALA A 443 7.39 -28.70 -11.25
C ALA A 443 7.09 -29.86 -10.28
N ASP A 444 8.01 -30.81 -10.13
CA ASP A 444 7.96 -31.95 -9.21
C ASP A 444 8.69 -31.72 -7.88
N ALA A 445 9.27 -30.53 -7.68
CA ALA A 445 9.85 -30.15 -6.39
C ALA A 445 8.75 -30.12 -5.32
N GLY A 446 8.84 -31.07 -4.39
CA GLY A 446 7.91 -31.27 -3.28
C GLY A 446 8.63 -31.33 -1.93
N LEU A 447 8.02 -32.03 -0.98
CA LEU A 447 8.53 -32.09 0.39
C LEU A 447 9.98 -32.59 0.51
N THR A 448 10.41 -33.52 -0.36
CA THR A 448 11.79 -34.02 -0.37
C THR A 448 12.78 -32.92 -0.71
N ASP A 449 12.51 -32.09 -1.72
CA ASP A 449 13.37 -30.97 -2.08
C ASP A 449 13.42 -29.95 -0.92
N LEU A 450 12.25 -29.59 -0.38
CA LEU A 450 12.09 -28.68 0.77
C LEU A 450 13.01 -29.06 1.93
N VAL A 451 12.92 -30.30 2.41
CA VAL A 451 13.66 -30.71 3.62
C VAL A 451 15.17 -30.79 3.38
N HIS A 452 15.62 -31.05 2.15
CA HIS A 452 17.04 -31.19 1.83
C HIS A 452 17.73 -29.88 1.43
N ASN A 453 17.01 -28.97 0.75
CA ASN A 453 17.62 -27.83 0.08
C ASN A 453 17.40 -26.49 0.79
N LEU A 454 16.42 -26.37 1.69
CA LEU A 454 16.29 -25.17 2.53
C LEU A 454 17.36 -25.16 3.65
N GLN A 455 18.06 -24.04 3.76
CA GLN A 455 19.13 -23.83 4.74
C GLN A 455 18.88 -22.54 5.53
N ILE A 456 19.24 -22.55 6.81
CA ILE A 456 19.11 -21.40 7.71
C ILE A 456 20.50 -21.08 8.23
N SER A 457 20.98 -19.85 8.03
CA SER A 457 22.28 -19.42 8.56
C SER A 457 22.20 -19.08 10.05
N ALA A 458 23.38 -18.93 10.67
CA ALA A 458 23.48 -18.48 12.06
C ALA A 458 22.89 -17.07 12.28
N GLN A 459 22.90 -16.22 11.25
CA GLN A 459 22.30 -14.88 11.27
C GLN A 459 20.79 -14.88 10.95
N GLY A 460 20.16 -16.06 10.89
CA GLY A 460 18.74 -16.18 10.65
C GLY A 460 18.30 -15.94 9.20
N ARG A 461 19.22 -16.01 8.23
CA ARG A 461 18.90 -15.87 6.81
C ARG A 461 18.56 -17.23 6.21
N ILE A 462 17.56 -17.26 5.32
CA ILE A 462 17.06 -18.48 4.69
C ILE A 462 17.59 -18.55 3.26
N PHE A 463 18.15 -19.70 2.87
CA PHE A 463 18.73 -19.95 1.55
C PHE A 463 18.15 -21.21 0.94
N HIS A 464 18.23 -21.31 -0.38
CA HIS A 464 17.94 -22.55 -1.11
C HIS A 464 19.22 -23.10 -1.76
N GLY A 465 19.41 -24.42 -1.77
CA GLY A 465 20.60 -25.07 -2.34
C GLY A 465 20.85 -24.76 -3.83
N ALA A 466 19.79 -24.45 -4.59
CA ALA A 466 19.89 -24.02 -5.99
C ALA A 466 20.29 -22.53 -6.16
N CYS A 467 20.22 -21.73 -5.08
CA CYS A 467 20.61 -20.32 -5.06
C CYS A 467 21.29 -19.98 -3.71
N PRO A 468 22.47 -20.55 -3.42
CA PRO A 468 23.10 -20.43 -2.10
C PRO A 468 23.68 -19.04 -1.82
N ALA A 469 23.85 -18.21 -2.87
CA ALA A 469 24.45 -16.88 -2.76
C ALA A 469 23.45 -15.77 -2.38
N ALA A 470 22.14 -16.01 -2.55
CA ALA A 470 21.10 -15.01 -2.26
C ALA A 470 20.15 -15.55 -1.20
N ALA A 471 19.91 -14.75 -0.15
CA ALA A 471 18.87 -15.07 0.82
C ALA A 471 17.50 -14.97 0.13
N LEU A 472 16.59 -15.88 0.46
CA LEU A 472 15.24 -15.91 -0.08
C LEU A 472 14.37 -14.76 0.46
N ILE A 473 14.78 -14.18 1.58
CA ILE A 473 14.16 -13.01 2.19
C ILE A 473 15.27 -12.03 2.51
N GLU A 474 15.19 -10.85 1.92
CA GLU A 474 16.04 -9.73 2.28
C GLU A 474 15.45 -9.05 3.51
N ASP A 475 16.13 -9.23 4.63
CA ASP A 475 15.81 -8.57 5.87
C ASP A 475 17.11 -8.22 6.57
N ASP A 476 17.45 -6.93 6.53
CA ASP A 476 18.68 -6.39 7.10
C ASP A 476 18.53 -6.01 8.57
N ARG A 477 17.43 -6.41 9.22
CA ARG A 477 17.28 -6.25 10.67
C ARG A 477 18.45 -6.91 11.40
N PRO A 478 18.92 -6.31 12.52
CA PRO A 478 20.01 -6.87 13.31
C PRO A 478 19.52 -8.08 14.11
N PHE A 479 19.30 -9.20 13.43
CA PHE A 479 18.75 -10.45 13.99
C PHE A 479 19.50 -10.90 15.26
N ASP A 480 20.83 -10.76 15.25
CA ASP A 480 21.70 -11.12 16.38
C ASP A 480 21.48 -10.26 17.64
N GLN A 481 20.85 -9.09 17.51
CA GLN A 481 20.53 -8.20 18.63
C GLN A 481 19.14 -8.46 19.22
N LEU A 482 18.31 -9.28 18.55
CA LEU A 482 16.99 -9.63 19.05
C LEU A 482 17.09 -10.61 20.24
N PRO A 483 16.22 -10.50 21.25
CA PRO A 483 16.06 -11.51 22.29
C PRO A 483 15.85 -12.93 21.68
N PRO A 484 16.39 -14.01 22.29
CA PRO A 484 16.31 -15.36 21.70
C PRO A 484 14.90 -15.85 21.36
N ALA A 485 13.91 -15.53 22.21
CA ALA A 485 12.50 -15.88 21.93
C ALA A 485 11.95 -15.19 20.68
N LEU A 486 12.44 -13.99 20.38
CA LEU A 486 12.07 -13.23 19.19
C LEU A 486 12.79 -13.72 17.94
N GLN A 487 14.07 -14.07 18.05
CA GLN A 487 14.81 -14.74 16.99
C GLN A 487 14.06 -15.98 16.52
N GLN A 488 13.62 -16.81 17.46
CA GLN A 488 12.86 -18.02 17.16
C GLN A 488 11.50 -17.72 16.51
N SER A 489 10.72 -16.80 17.07
CA SER A 489 9.39 -16.44 16.54
C SER A 489 9.47 -15.82 15.14
N TYR A 490 10.47 -14.98 14.92
CA TYR A 490 10.74 -14.37 13.62
C TYR A 490 11.15 -15.41 12.58
N LEU A 491 12.12 -16.28 12.88
CA LEU A 491 12.55 -17.34 11.97
C LEU A 491 11.40 -18.29 11.63
N ARG A 492 10.60 -18.64 12.64
CA ARG A 492 9.42 -19.46 12.47
C ARG A 492 8.45 -18.86 11.46
N LEU A 493 8.20 -17.55 11.54
CA LEU A 493 7.33 -16.82 10.61
C LEU A 493 7.92 -16.76 9.19
N GLN A 494 9.19 -16.37 9.06
CA GLN A 494 9.86 -16.25 7.76
C GLN A 494 9.95 -17.59 7.04
N LEU A 495 10.33 -18.65 7.76
CA LEU A 495 10.45 -19.99 7.21
C LEU A 495 9.08 -20.54 6.79
N ARG A 496 8.03 -20.30 7.58
CA ARG A 496 6.66 -20.64 7.19
C ARG A 496 6.28 -19.96 5.86
N ASN A 497 6.50 -18.65 5.76
CA ASN A 497 6.12 -17.90 4.56
C ASN A 497 6.92 -18.36 3.33
N VAL A 498 8.23 -18.58 3.45
CA VAL A 498 9.05 -19.17 2.37
C VAL A 498 8.55 -20.55 1.94
N ILE A 499 8.22 -21.41 2.90
CA ILE A 499 7.67 -22.75 2.58
C ILE A 499 6.34 -22.60 1.84
N TYR A 500 5.48 -21.69 2.28
CA TYR A 500 4.19 -21.42 1.66
C TYR A 500 4.36 -20.89 0.23
N ASP A 501 5.13 -19.82 0.04
CA ASP A 501 5.32 -19.19 -1.27
C ASP A 501 6.03 -20.15 -2.24
N LEU A 502 7.14 -20.75 -1.81
CA LEU A 502 7.98 -21.51 -2.73
C LEU A 502 7.44 -22.93 -3.03
N TYR A 503 6.85 -23.61 -2.03
CA TYR A 503 6.46 -25.02 -2.17
C TYR A 503 4.95 -25.23 -2.20
N PHE A 504 4.18 -24.51 -1.40
CA PHE A 504 2.72 -24.65 -1.41
C PHE A 504 2.13 -24.01 -2.67
N THR A 505 2.33 -22.70 -2.86
CA THR A 505 1.84 -21.98 -4.05
C THR A 505 2.72 -22.23 -5.27
N GLY A 506 4.02 -22.48 -5.09
CA GLY A 506 4.96 -22.61 -6.20
C GLY A 506 5.33 -21.28 -6.85
N ALA A 507 5.13 -20.17 -6.15
CA ALA A 507 5.49 -18.83 -6.60
C ALA A 507 6.99 -18.73 -6.89
N HIS A 508 7.33 -17.86 -7.84
CA HIS A 508 8.72 -17.50 -8.10
C HIS A 508 9.11 -16.35 -7.19
N LEU A 509 10.20 -16.53 -6.43
CA LEU A 509 10.83 -15.42 -5.71
C LEU A 509 11.67 -14.63 -6.73
N THR A 510 11.05 -13.64 -7.37
CA THR A 510 11.70 -12.73 -8.32
C THR A 510 12.11 -11.42 -7.63
N HIS A 511 13.29 -10.90 -7.95
CA HIS A 511 13.76 -9.61 -7.44
C HIS A 511 13.29 -8.38 -8.25
N GLN A 512 12.54 -8.53 -9.35
CA GLN A 512 11.97 -7.40 -10.10
C GLN A 512 11.04 -7.91 -11.22
N PRO A 513 9.99 -7.16 -11.61
CA PRO A 513 9.23 -7.46 -12.83
C PRO A 513 10.16 -7.38 -14.04
N THR A 514 10.10 -8.38 -14.93
CA THR A 514 10.88 -8.37 -16.17
C THR A 514 10.41 -7.24 -17.09
N ALA A 515 11.35 -6.46 -17.63
CA ALA A 515 11.07 -5.22 -18.38
C ALA A 515 10.29 -5.38 -19.71
N ALA A 516 9.91 -6.60 -20.10
CA ALA A 516 9.46 -6.92 -21.45
C ALA A 516 8.02 -6.48 -21.77
N ASP A 517 7.16 -6.19 -20.77
CA ASP A 517 5.74 -5.86 -20.98
C ASP A 517 5.21 -4.78 -20.01
N LEU A 518 5.95 -3.67 -19.82
CA LEU A 518 5.47 -2.55 -19.00
C LEU A 518 4.35 -1.79 -19.71
N ARG A 519 3.13 -1.83 -19.17
CA ARG A 519 1.94 -1.16 -19.72
C ARG A 519 1.22 -0.33 -18.67
N ASN A 520 0.64 0.80 -19.09
CA ASN A 520 -0.24 1.59 -18.23
C ASN A 520 -1.64 0.93 -18.12
N THR A 521 -1.69 -0.29 -17.57
CA THR A 521 -2.93 -1.05 -17.31
C THR A 521 -3.24 -1.21 -15.82
N THR A 522 -2.30 -0.88 -14.94
CA THR A 522 -2.45 -1.04 -13.49
C THR A 522 -2.94 0.24 -12.83
N GLN A 523 -3.97 0.14 -11.97
CA GLN A 523 -4.42 1.22 -11.09
C GLN A 523 -4.47 0.68 -9.67
N ARG A 524 -3.78 1.35 -8.72
CA ARG A 524 -3.71 0.92 -7.30
C ARG A 524 -3.24 -0.53 -7.10
N GLY A 525 -2.36 -1.02 -7.97
CA GLY A 525 -1.85 -2.41 -7.92
C GLY A 525 -2.74 -3.46 -8.59
N ILE A 526 -3.87 -3.07 -9.21
CA ILE A 526 -4.75 -3.99 -9.95
C ILE A 526 -4.59 -3.76 -11.45
N ASP A 527 -4.40 -4.82 -12.22
CA ASP A 527 -4.57 -4.77 -13.68
C ASP A 527 -6.05 -4.54 -14.03
N VAL A 528 -6.38 -3.33 -14.48
CA VAL A 528 -7.76 -2.87 -14.69
C VAL A 528 -8.45 -3.69 -15.79
N GLU A 529 -7.74 -4.06 -16.86
CA GLU A 529 -8.31 -4.82 -17.97
C GLU A 529 -8.67 -6.24 -17.54
N PHE A 530 -7.79 -6.90 -16.79
CA PHE A 530 -8.04 -8.24 -16.29
C PHE A 530 -9.13 -8.24 -15.21
N PHE A 531 -9.12 -7.25 -14.30
CA PHE A 531 -10.18 -7.04 -13.34
C PHE A 531 -11.55 -6.86 -14.02
N GLU A 532 -11.63 -6.07 -15.09
CA GLU A 532 -12.87 -5.92 -15.87
C GLU A 532 -13.35 -7.24 -16.46
N ARG A 533 -12.44 -8.06 -17.00
CA ARG A 533 -12.79 -9.37 -17.53
C ARG A 533 -13.32 -10.29 -16.44
N LEU A 534 -12.74 -10.29 -15.24
CA LEU A 534 -13.24 -11.02 -14.08
C LEU A 534 -14.62 -10.49 -13.65
N SER A 535 -14.79 -9.18 -13.56
CA SER A 535 -16.05 -8.53 -13.18
C SER A 535 -17.18 -8.85 -14.15
N VAL A 536 -16.94 -8.73 -15.47
CA VAL A 536 -17.91 -9.06 -16.53
C VAL A 536 -18.23 -10.56 -16.54
N ALA A 537 -17.27 -11.42 -16.19
CA ALA A 537 -17.46 -12.86 -16.10
C ALA A 537 -18.21 -13.30 -14.83
N ASN A 538 -18.50 -12.40 -13.87
CA ASN A 538 -19.23 -12.71 -12.65
C ASN A 538 -20.75 -12.48 -12.86
N PRO A 539 -21.57 -13.53 -13.04
CA PRO A 539 -23.02 -13.38 -13.19
C PRO A 539 -23.76 -13.20 -11.85
N GLY A 540 -23.04 -13.13 -10.71
CA GLY A 540 -23.65 -13.05 -9.38
C GLY A 540 -24.53 -11.81 -9.20
N GLY A 541 -25.65 -11.99 -8.50
CA GLY A 541 -26.57 -10.92 -8.14
C GLY A 541 -26.21 -10.21 -6.83
N GLY A 542 -25.25 -10.76 -6.08
CA GLY A 542 -24.96 -10.33 -4.72
C GLY A 542 -25.90 -11.00 -3.73
N PHE A 543 -25.72 -10.72 -2.45
CA PHE A 543 -26.45 -11.36 -1.36
C PHE A 543 -26.93 -10.30 -0.36
N PHE A 544 -27.93 -10.67 0.43
CA PHE A 544 -28.40 -9.80 1.53
C PHE A 544 -27.73 -10.22 2.82
N GLU A 545 -27.11 -9.25 3.48
CA GLU A 545 -26.59 -9.38 4.84
C GLU A 545 -27.53 -8.66 5.80
N ASP A 546 -27.99 -9.38 6.83
CA ASP A 546 -28.90 -8.84 7.85
C ASP A 546 -28.12 -8.28 9.06
N GLY A 547 -28.78 -7.47 9.88
CA GLY A 547 -28.22 -6.95 11.13
C GLY A 547 -27.81 -5.47 11.09
N TRP A 548 -28.02 -4.77 9.97
CA TRP A 548 -27.68 -3.36 9.83
C TRP A 548 -28.72 -2.48 10.53
N GLN A 549 -28.31 -1.76 11.58
CA GLN A 549 -29.21 -0.87 12.32
C GLN A 549 -29.21 0.53 11.71
N VAL A 550 -30.38 1.03 11.32
CA VAL A 550 -30.52 2.39 10.77
C VAL A 550 -30.31 3.44 11.86
N THR A 551 -29.28 4.27 11.70
CA THR A 551 -28.89 5.30 12.68
C THR A 551 -29.29 6.70 12.25
N GLN A 552 -29.34 6.98 10.94
CA GLN A 552 -29.66 8.30 10.41
C GLN A 552 -30.40 8.23 9.07
N LEU A 553 -31.23 9.23 8.80
CA LEU A 553 -31.82 9.48 7.48
C LEU A 553 -31.08 10.64 6.83
N ASN A 554 -30.36 10.39 5.74
CA ASN A 554 -29.64 11.45 5.03
C ASN A 554 -30.60 12.23 4.13
N ASP A 555 -31.37 11.52 3.30
CA ASP A 555 -32.37 12.08 2.39
C ASP A 555 -33.45 11.03 2.03
N ALA A 556 -34.31 11.33 1.07
CA ALA A 556 -35.39 10.42 0.66
C ALA A 556 -34.88 9.13 -0.01
N ALA A 557 -33.71 9.17 -0.65
CA ALA A 557 -33.11 8.04 -1.35
C ALA A 557 -32.08 7.30 -0.49
N HIS A 558 -31.49 7.96 0.51
CA HIS A 558 -30.38 7.42 1.30
C HIS A 558 -30.66 7.38 2.79
N LEU A 559 -30.20 6.32 3.43
CA LEU A 559 -30.11 6.22 4.89
C LEU A 559 -28.71 5.79 5.30
N GLN A 560 -28.38 5.98 6.56
CA GLN A 560 -27.17 5.48 7.18
C GLN A 560 -27.50 4.32 8.11
N ALA A 561 -26.72 3.25 8.05
CA ALA A 561 -26.82 2.15 9.00
C ALA A 561 -25.45 1.74 9.52
N GLU A 562 -25.44 1.15 10.71
CA GLU A 562 -24.23 0.69 11.39
C GLU A 562 -24.34 -0.78 11.79
N GLN A 563 -23.23 -1.50 11.65
CA GLN A 563 -23.06 -2.89 12.08
C GLN A 563 -21.59 -3.13 12.41
N ASP A 564 -21.30 -3.79 13.53
CA ASP A 564 -19.95 -4.15 13.97
C ASP A 564 -18.93 -2.99 14.00
N GLY A 565 -19.39 -1.74 14.14
CA GLY A 565 -18.54 -0.54 14.14
C GLY A 565 -18.25 0.02 12.76
N LEU A 566 -18.75 -0.60 11.69
CA LEU A 566 -18.80 0.00 10.35
C LEU A 566 -20.03 0.87 10.21
N ARG A 567 -19.91 1.89 9.36
CA ARG A 567 -20.98 2.82 9.01
C ARG A 567 -21.13 2.86 7.49
N LEU A 568 -22.34 2.56 7.02
CA LEU A 568 -22.68 2.56 5.60
C LEU A 568 -23.69 3.65 5.26
N ARG A 569 -23.51 4.27 4.10
CA ARG A 569 -24.56 5.00 3.39
C ARG A 569 -25.22 4.07 2.38
N ILE A 570 -26.53 3.88 2.54
CA ILE A 570 -27.34 2.90 1.83
C ILE A 570 -28.34 3.64 0.94
N GLU A 571 -28.24 3.43 -0.38
CA GLU A 571 -29.29 3.79 -1.34
C GLU A 571 -30.47 2.80 -1.25
N ARG A 572 -31.66 3.29 -0.89
CA ARG A 572 -32.85 2.48 -0.55
C ARG A 572 -33.29 1.58 -1.70
N ASP A 573 -33.39 2.11 -2.92
CA ASP A 573 -33.93 1.36 -4.05
C ASP A 573 -32.99 0.27 -4.59
N ARG A 574 -31.67 0.48 -4.40
CA ARG A 574 -30.61 -0.41 -4.86
C ARG A 574 -30.27 -1.50 -3.85
N HIS A 575 -30.16 -1.12 -2.58
CA HIS A 575 -29.56 -1.98 -1.55
C HIS A 575 -30.57 -2.61 -0.60
N LEU A 576 -31.80 -2.12 -0.51
CA LEU A 576 -32.81 -2.68 0.39
C LEU A 576 -33.84 -3.51 -0.38
N GLN A 577 -34.36 -4.53 0.30
CA GLN A 577 -35.54 -5.24 -0.19
C GLN A 577 -36.74 -4.29 -0.27
N PRO A 578 -37.67 -4.48 -1.23
CA PRO A 578 -38.85 -3.63 -1.37
C PRO A 578 -39.64 -3.43 -0.07
N ALA A 579 -39.71 -4.46 0.79
CA ALA A 579 -40.39 -4.39 2.08
C ALA A 579 -39.70 -3.49 3.12
N GLN A 580 -38.39 -3.26 2.98
CA GLN A 580 -37.57 -2.49 3.93
C GLN A 580 -37.24 -1.08 3.41
N ARG A 581 -37.68 -0.70 2.21
CA ARG A 581 -37.38 0.61 1.60
C ARG A 581 -37.95 1.80 2.38
N ASN A 582 -38.92 1.58 3.27
CA ASN A 582 -39.47 2.62 4.14
C ASN A 582 -38.88 2.60 5.56
N ALA A 583 -37.77 1.89 5.78
CA ALA A 583 -37.12 1.83 7.09
C ALA A 583 -36.76 3.22 7.64
N THR A 584 -36.85 3.35 8.96
CA THR A 584 -36.64 4.55 9.75
C THR A 584 -35.58 4.30 10.83
N VAL A 585 -35.16 5.36 11.53
CA VAL A 585 -34.14 5.26 12.58
C VAL A 585 -34.56 4.27 13.66
N GLY A 586 -33.68 3.33 13.99
CA GLY A 586 -33.90 2.26 14.95
C GLY A 586 -34.31 0.92 14.33
N ASP A 587 -34.77 0.91 13.07
CA ASP A 587 -35.09 -0.33 12.35
C ASP A 587 -33.80 -1.11 12.01
N VAL A 588 -33.92 -2.43 11.94
CA VAL A 588 -32.86 -3.33 11.45
C VAL A 588 -33.23 -3.76 10.04
N VAL A 589 -32.28 -3.62 9.10
CA VAL A 589 -32.48 -3.90 7.69
C VAL A 589 -31.45 -4.91 7.18
N ALA A 590 -31.82 -5.61 6.11
CA ALA A 590 -30.89 -6.41 5.34
C ALA A 590 -30.36 -5.60 4.16
N VAL A 591 -29.03 -5.52 4.02
CA VAL A 591 -28.34 -4.73 3.00
C VAL A 591 -27.80 -5.67 1.93
N ARG A 592 -28.10 -5.35 0.67
CA ARG A 592 -27.55 -6.07 -0.48
C ARG A 592 -26.08 -5.69 -0.67
N LEU A 593 -25.19 -6.66 -0.53
CA LEU A 593 -23.77 -6.54 -0.75
C LEU A 593 -23.38 -7.04 -2.16
N PRO A 594 -22.27 -6.55 -2.73
CA PRO A 594 -21.80 -6.97 -4.04
C PRO A 594 -21.46 -8.48 -4.09
N PRO A 595 -21.54 -9.12 -5.28
CA PRO A 595 -21.20 -10.54 -5.47
C PRO A 595 -19.69 -10.81 -5.48
N TYR A 596 -18.89 -9.89 -4.96
CA TYR A 596 -17.45 -10.01 -4.97
C TYR A 596 -16.81 -9.30 -3.77
N ARG A 597 -15.58 -9.70 -3.48
CA ARG A 597 -14.67 -9.07 -2.53
C ARG A 597 -13.25 -9.08 -3.09
N MET A 598 -12.52 -8.00 -2.86
CA MET A 598 -11.11 -7.88 -3.20
C MET A 598 -10.23 -8.03 -1.97
N ASP A 599 -9.10 -8.70 -2.14
CA ASP A 599 -7.99 -8.69 -1.20
C ASP A 599 -6.67 -8.40 -1.93
N ALA A 600 -5.54 -8.51 -1.22
CA ALA A 600 -4.22 -8.14 -1.75
C ALA A 600 -3.84 -8.91 -3.03
N SER A 601 -4.31 -10.14 -3.22
CA SER A 601 -3.91 -10.99 -4.36
C SER A 601 -5.10 -11.56 -5.14
N PHE A 602 -6.29 -11.57 -4.57
CA PHE A 602 -7.45 -12.25 -5.14
C PHE A 602 -8.64 -11.32 -5.36
N TYR A 603 -9.31 -11.58 -6.48
CA TYR A 603 -10.71 -11.26 -6.72
C TYR A 603 -11.55 -12.47 -6.27
N THR A 604 -12.35 -12.30 -5.23
CA THR A 604 -13.20 -13.36 -4.68
C THR A 604 -14.65 -13.16 -5.06
N VAL A 605 -15.23 -14.10 -5.80
CA VAL A 605 -16.67 -14.16 -6.06
C VAL A 605 -17.38 -14.73 -4.85
N LEU A 606 -18.48 -14.12 -4.43
CA LEU A 606 -19.37 -14.62 -3.38
C LEU A 606 -20.68 -15.11 -4.01
N GLY A 607 -21.12 -16.30 -3.64
CA GLY A 607 -22.38 -16.86 -4.12
C GLY A 607 -23.59 -16.03 -3.68
N ASP A 608 -24.71 -16.13 -4.40
CA ASP A 608 -25.92 -15.34 -4.14
C ASP A 608 -26.59 -15.68 -2.79
N CYS A 609 -26.21 -16.81 -2.18
CA CYS A 609 -26.59 -17.19 -0.82
C CYS A 609 -25.68 -16.60 0.27
N GLY A 610 -24.69 -15.78 -0.10
CA GLY A 610 -23.70 -15.22 0.81
C GLY A 610 -22.53 -16.15 1.11
N PRO A 611 -21.59 -15.70 1.97
CA PRO A 611 -20.43 -16.47 2.37
C PRO A 611 -20.79 -17.65 3.28
N ILE A 612 -19.87 -18.60 3.39
CA ILE A 612 -19.96 -19.70 4.36
C ILE A 612 -19.61 -19.16 5.75
N LEU A 613 -20.45 -19.45 6.74
CA LEU A 613 -20.26 -18.96 8.09
C LEU A 613 -18.97 -19.52 8.70
N PRO A 614 -18.22 -18.75 9.53
CA PRO A 614 -16.96 -19.21 10.11
C PRO A 614 -17.06 -20.52 10.92
N GLU A 615 -18.22 -20.76 11.54
CA GLU A 615 -18.50 -21.94 12.37
C GLU A 615 -18.74 -23.23 11.54
N GLU A 616 -19.01 -23.09 10.23
CA GLU A 616 -19.33 -24.22 9.37
C GLU A 616 -18.05 -24.86 8.79
N PRO A 617 -17.83 -26.18 8.94
CA PRO A 617 -16.70 -26.86 8.32
C PRO A 617 -16.72 -26.69 6.80
N ALA A 618 -15.60 -26.22 6.25
CA ALA A 618 -15.45 -25.94 4.83
C ALA A 618 -14.33 -26.75 4.17
N LEU A 619 -14.44 -26.88 2.85
CA LEU A 619 -13.45 -27.46 1.96
C LEU A 619 -12.89 -26.38 1.04
N GLN A 620 -11.59 -26.47 0.76
CA GLN A 620 -10.93 -25.69 -0.26
C GLN A 620 -10.57 -26.59 -1.44
N ILE A 621 -11.00 -26.20 -2.63
CA ILE A 621 -10.65 -26.83 -3.90
C ILE A 621 -9.75 -25.86 -4.67
N TYR A 622 -8.54 -26.30 -4.97
CA TYR A 622 -7.52 -25.48 -5.65
C TYR A 622 -7.48 -25.80 -7.14
N PHE A 623 -7.37 -24.76 -7.94
CA PHE A 623 -7.26 -24.83 -9.39
C PHE A 623 -5.94 -24.17 -9.82
N ASN A 624 -5.07 -24.94 -10.48
CA ASN A 624 -3.88 -24.41 -11.11
C ASN A 624 -4.24 -23.90 -12.51
N LEU A 625 -4.58 -22.62 -12.60
CA LEU A 625 -5.19 -21.99 -13.78
C LEU A 625 -4.19 -21.18 -14.60
N SER A 626 -4.52 -20.97 -15.88
CA SER A 626 -4.03 -19.84 -16.65
C SER A 626 -4.96 -18.62 -16.48
N PRO A 627 -4.54 -17.38 -16.83
CA PRO A 627 -5.43 -16.21 -16.76
C PRO A 627 -6.72 -16.38 -17.59
N ALA A 628 -6.62 -17.00 -18.77
CA ALA A 628 -7.80 -17.35 -19.58
C ALA A 628 -8.67 -18.43 -18.91
N GLY A 629 -8.04 -19.37 -18.19
CA GLY A 629 -8.70 -20.41 -17.40
C GLY A 629 -9.55 -19.87 -16.27
N ALA A 630 -9.12 -18.79 -15.60
CA ALA A 630 -9.91 -18.14 -14.56
C ALA A 630 -11.26 -17.63 -15.09
N ILE A 631 -11.23 -16.92 -16.23
CA ILE A 631 -12.45 -16.43 -16.89
C ILE A 631 -13.36 -17.60 -17.30
N ALA A 632 -12.79 -18.63 -17.93
CA ALA A 632 -13.55 -19.82 -18.35
C ALA A 632 -14.16 -20.57 -17.16
N LEU A 633 -13.42 -20.69 -16.04
CA LEU A 633 -13.89 -21.31 -14.81
C LEU A 633 -15.06 -20.53 -14.22
N MET A 634 -14.96 -19.21 -14.10
CA MET A 634 -16.06 -18.37 -13.59
C MET A 634 -17.35 -18.56 -14.38
N GLN A 635 -17.26 -18.46 -15.71
CA GLN A 635 -18.42 -18.59 -16.61
C GLN A 635 -19.10 -19.96 -16.51
N ALA A 636 -18.33 -21.03 -16.29
CA ALA A 636 -18.86 -22.39 -16.17
C ALA A 636 -19.35 -22.73 -14.75
N LEU A 637 -18.65 -22.26 -13.72
CA LEU A 637 -18.83 -22.69 -12.33
C LEU A 637 -19.90 -21.89 -11.60
N ILE A 638 -19.89 -20.56 -11.70
CA ILE A 638 -20.75 -19.68 -10.89
C ILE A 638 -22.24 -19.95 -11.15
N PRO A 639 -22.74 -20.06 -12.41
CA PRO A 639 -24.16 -20.33 -12.65
C PRO A 639 -24.60 -21.68 -12.06
N VAL A 640 -23.73 -22.69 -12.12
CA VAL A 640 -24.00 -24.03 -11.63
C VAL A 640 -24.09 -24.05 -10.10
N LEU A 641 -23.20 -23.34 -9.40
CA LEU A 641 -23.21 -23.25 -7.95
C LEU A 641 -24.36 -22.38 -7.43
N ASN A 642 -24.62 -21.21 -8.03
CA ASN A 642 -25.76 -20.37 -7.68
C ASN A 642 -27.09 -21.10 -7.94
N GLY A 643 -27.21 -21.84 -9.05
CA GLY A 643 -28.39 -22.67 -9.36
C GLY A 643 -28.62 -23.82 -8.37
N ALA A 644 -27.58 -24.26 -7.65
CA ALA A 644 -27.71 -25.24 -6.58
C ALA A 644 -28.14 -24.63 -5.23
N SER A 645 -28.27 -23.30 -5.16
CA SER A 645 -28.63 -22.54 -3.96
C SER A 645 -27.75 -22.87 -2.74
N ARG A 646 -26.42 -22.94 -2.94
CA ARG A 646 -25.44 -23.20 -1.88
C ARG A 646 -24.50 -22.01 -1.70
N PRO A 647 -24.07 -21.69 -0.46
CA PRO A 647 -23.04 -20.70 -0.23
C PRO A 647 -21.69 -21.22 -0.74
N PHE A 648 -20.92 -20.32 -1.36
CA PHE A 648 -19.56 -20.59 -1.79
C PHE A 648 -18.79 -19.27 -1.91
N ALA A 649 -17.46 -19.38 -1.93
CA ALA A 649 -16.57 -18.30 -2.33
C ALA A 649 -15.54 -18.83 -3.34
N LEU A 650 -15.33 -18.14 -4.45
CA LEU A 650 -14.32 -18.49 -5.45
C LEU A 650 -13.30 -17.36 -5.56
N SER A 651 -12.11 -17.57 -5.01
CA SER A 651 -10.99 -16.63 -5.09
C SER A 651 -10.14 -16.92 -6.33
N LEU A 652 -9.82 -15.89 -7.10
CA LEU A 652 -9.01 -15.97 -8.31
C LEU A 652 -7.97 -14.85 -8.28
N LEU A 653 -6.74 -15.13 -8.71
CA LEU A 653 -5.71 -14.08 -8.76
C LEU A 653 -6.17 -12.92 -9.62
N HIS A 654 -6.00 -11.68 -9.15
CA HIS A 654 -6.43 -10.47 -9.87
C HIS A 654 -5.33 -9.91 -10.80
N ASP A 655 -4.08 -10.38 -10.67
CA ASP A 655 -2.99 -10.05 -11.58
C ASP A 655 -2.71 -11.24 -12.54
N PRO A 656 -2.79 -11.05 -13.87
CA PRO A 656 -2.47 -12.10 -14.83
C PRO A 656 -1.01 -12.61 -14.74
N ALA A 657 -0.07 -11.81 -14.24
CA ALA A 657 1.33 -12.20 -14.08
C ALA A 657 1.53 -13.27 -13.00
N ASP A 658 0.58 -13.41 -12.05
CA ASP A 658 0.70 -14.31 -10.91
C ASP A 658 0.23 -15.76 -11.21
N TYR A 659 -0.39 -16.01 -12.37
CA TYR A 659 -0.93 -17.34 -12.76
C TYR A 659 0.14 -18.42 -13.07
N GLY A 660 1.39 -18.22 -12.62
CA GLY A 660 2.38 -19.29 -12.45
C GLY A 660 2.20 -20.10 -11.17
N ARG A 661 1.32 -19.65 -10.26
CA ARG A 661 1.02 -20.30 -8.99
C ARG A 661 0.07 -21.49 -9.13
N ARG A 662 0.26 -22.50 -8.28
CA ARG A 662 -0.56 -23.72 -8.14
C ARG A 662 -1.93 -23.45 -7.51
N ASP A 663 -2.08 -22.34 -6.81
CA ASP A 663 -3.31 -21.86 -6.17
C ASP A 663 -3.95 -20.69 -6.94
N GLY A 664 -3.79 -20.67 -8.27
CA GLY A 664 -4.33 -19.60 -9.13
C GLY A 664 -5.85 -19.39 -9.05
N GLY A 665 -6.58 -20.40 -8.56
CA GLY A 665 -7.95 -20.27 -8.10
C GLY A 665 -8.24 -21.17 -6.90
N MET A 666 -9.16 -20.74 -6.03
CA MET A 666 -9.56 -21.46 -4.84
C MET A 666 -11.07 -21.35 -4.63
N LEU A 667 -11.77 -22.48 -4.70
CA LEU A 667 -13.19 -22.58 -4.38
C LEU A 667 -13.37 -23.08 -2.96
N ARG A 668 -14.02 -22.28 -2.13
CA ARG A 668 -14.48 -22.62 -0.78
C ARG A 668 -15.95 -23.03 -0.81
N ILE A 669 -16.26 -24.23 -0.31
CA ILE A 669 -17.63 -24.76 -0.15
C ILE A 669 -17.81 -25.37 1.23
N ARG A 670 -19.06 -25.52 1.69
CA ARG A 670 -19.32 -26.30 2.91
C ARG A 670 -18.95 -27.76 2.69
N GLN A 671 -18.32 -28.36 3.69
CA GLN A 671 -17.91 -29.76 3.65
C GLN A 671 -19.10 -30.72 3.48
N THR A 672 -20.27 -30.35 4.04
CA THR A 672 -21.53 -31.09 3.92
C THR A 672 -22.13 -31.05 2.51
N ASP A 673 -21.76 -30.06 1.69
CA ASP A 673 -22.29 -29.89 0.34
C ASP A 673 -21.48 -30.68 -0.72
N TRP A 674 -20.33 -31.27 -0.35
CA TRP A 674 -19.44 -32.01 -1.27
C TRP A 674 -20.17 -33.05 -2.12
N ALA A 675 -20.99 -33.91 -1.51
CA ALA A 675 -21.67 -34.98 -2.24
C ALA A 675 -22.62 -34.46 -3.34
N THR A 676 -23.16 -33.25 -3.16
CA THR A 676 -24.03 -32.59 -4.13
C THR A 676 -23.23 -31.85 -5.19
N LEU A 677 -22.15 -31.19 -4.79
CA LEU A 677 -21.36 -30.32 -5.68
C LEU A 677 -20.29 -31.07 -6.48
N ALA A 678 -19.79 -32.21 -6.01
CA ALA A 678 -18.72 -32.95 -6.69
C ALA A 678 -19.08 -33.39 -8.14
N PRO A 679 -20.29 -33.91 -8.44
CA PRO A 679 -20.68 -34.23 -9.83
C PRO A 679 -20.77 -32.99 -10.73
N LEU A 680 -21.16 -31.84 -10.15
CA LEU A 680 -21.20 -30.56 -10.85
C LEU A 680 -19.78 -30.09 -11.17
N LEU A 681 -18.87 -30.17 -10.20
CA LEU A 681 -17.44 -29.87 -10.38
C LEU A 681 -16.79 -30.77 -11.44
N GLN A 682 -17.15 -32.06 -11.52
CA GLN A 682 -16.68 -32.96 -12.58
C GLN A 682 -17.10 -32.47 -13.97
N SER A 683 -18.35 -32.04 -14.11
CA SER A 683 -18.89 -31.52 -15.37
C SER A 683 -18.20 -30.22 -15.79
N VAL A 684 -17.95 -29.32 -14.83
CA VAL A 684 -17.19 -28.09 -15.06
C VAL A 684 -15.75 -28.41 -15.45
N TYR A 685 -15.07 -29.31 -14.74
CA TYR A 685 -13.69 -29.73 -15.01
C TYR A 685 -13.53 -30.22 -16.46
N ALA A 686 -14.46 -31.04 -16.95
CA ALA A 686 -14.41 -31.53 -18.34
C ALA A 686 -14.39 -30.39 -19.37
N THR A 687 -15.02 -29.25 -19.05
CA THR A 687 -15.09 -28.05 -19.90
C THR A 687 -13.82 -27.20 -19.81
N VAL A 688 -13.20 -27.12 -18.63
CA VAL A 688 -12.08 -26.18 -18.38
C VAL A 688 -10.71 -26.83 -18.35
N ARG A 689 -10.60 -28.17 -18.36
CA ARG A 689 -9.34 -28.92 -18.21
C ARG A 689 -8.19 -28.49 -19.12
N SER A 690 -8.48 -27.98 -20.32
CA SER A 690 -7.45 -27.49 -21.26
C SER A 690 -6.75 -26.22 -20.80
N HIS A 691 -7.31 -25.54 -19.80
CA HIS A 691 -6.77 -24.32 -19.22
C HIS A 691 -6.05 -24.53 -17.89
N LEU A 692 -6.03 -25.78 -17.38
CA LEU A 692 -5.39 -26.14 -16.13
C LEU A 692 -3.97 -26.68 -16.37
N GLN A 693 -3.04 -26.33 -15.50
CA GLN A 693 -1.74 -26.98 -15.45
C GLN A 693 -1.78 -28.19 -14.50
N PRO A 694 -1.03 -29.29 -14.75
CA PRO A 694 -1.22 -30.54 -14.00
C PRO A 694 -0.88 -30.50 -12.50
N ALA A 695 0.03 -29.62 -12.06
CA ALA A 695 0.51 -29.56 -10.69
C ALA A 695 -0.54 -28.98 -9.72
N ILE A 696 -0.50 -29.39 -8.45
CA ILE A 696 -1.41 -28.94 -7.39
C ILE A 696 -0.62 -28.43 -6.18
N PRO A 697 -1.21 -27.61 -5.29
CA PRO A 697 -0.52 -27.16 -4.08
C PRO A 697 -0.06 -28.32 -3.20
N LEU A 698 1.09 -28.15 -2.55
CA LEU A 698 1.66 -29.17 -1.66
C LEU A 698 0.67 -29.49 -0.53
N PHE A 699 0.66 -30.74 -0.06
CA PHE A 699 -0.24 -31.25 0.99
C PHE A 699 -1.72 -31.39 0.62
N THR A 700 -2.13 -31.03 -0.59
CA THR A 700 -3.51 -31.21 -1.04
C THR A 700 -3.74 -32.62 -1.61
N LYS A 701 -4.99 -33.09 -1.57
CA LYS A 701 -5.41 -34.32 -2.25
C LYS A 701 -5.56 -34.05 -3.75
N LEU A 702 -4.91 -34.85 -4.57
CA LEU A 702 -5.13 -34.84 -6.02
C LEU A 702 -6.55 -35.36 -6.34
N LEU A 703 -7.39 -34.50 -6.88
CA LEU A 703 -8.70 -34.88 -7.43
C LEU A 703 -8.61 -35.20 -8.94
N ALA A 704 -7.90 -34.35 -9.68
CA ALA A 704 -7.60 -34.47 -11.10
C ALA A 704 -6.37 -33.61 -11.43
N PRO A 705 -5.70 -33.77 -12.60
CA PRO A 705 -4.61 -32.88 -12.99
C PRO A 705 -5.01 -31.40 -12.87
N GLY A 706 -4.26 -30.64 -12.07
CA GLY A 706 -4.50 -29.22 -11.75
C GLY A 706 -5.61 -28.94 -10.73
N LEU A 707 -6.19 -29.97 -10.11
CA LEU A 707 -7.27 -29.86 -9.14
C LEU A 707 -6.90 -30.53 -7.80
N GLY A 708 -6.66 -29.70 -6.78
CA GLY A 708 -6.33 -30.13 -5.41
C GLY A 708 -7.51 -29.94 -4.45
N LEU A 709 -7.55 -30.67 -3.34
CA LEU A 709 -8.54 -30.50 -2.27
C LEU A 709 -7.92 -30.57 -0.87
N ALA A 710 -8.42 -29.75 0.04
CA ALA A 710 -8.11 -29.80 1.47
C ALA A 710 -9.31 -29.44 2.35
N GLU A 711 -9.32 -29.94 3.58
CA GLU A 711 -10.21 -29.47 4.65
C GLU A 711 -9.64 -28.22 5.30
N GLU A 712 -10.46 -27.19 5.53
CA GLU A 712 -10.02 -26.02 6.29
C GLU A 712 -9.73 -26.40 7.75
N PRO A 713 -8.64 -25.88 8.36
CA PRO A 713 -8.35 -26.12 9.77
C PRO A 713 -9.51 -25.73 10.70
N VAL A 714 -9.80 -26.57 11.69
CA VAL A 714 -10.96 -26.43 12.59
C VAL A 714 -10.85 -25.20 13.51
N ASP A 715 -9.64 -24.74 13.81
CA ASP A 715 -9.40 -23.55 14.63
C ASP A 715 -9.59 -22.24 13.86
N GLY A 716 -9.68 -22.29 12.52
CA GLY A 716 -9.98 -21.17 11.62
C GLY A 716 -9.01 -19.98 11.68
N ALA A 717 -7.98 -20.04 12.53
CA ALA A 717 -7.10 -18.91 12.83
C ALA A 717 -6.07 -18.64 11.72
N ILE A 718 -5.76 -19.65 10.91
CA ILE A 718 -4.81 -19.59 9.80
C ILE A 718 -5.30 -20.44 8.63
N GLU A 719 -4.99 -20.00 7.41
CA GLU A 719 -5.26 -20.75 6.18
C GLU A 719 -4.59 -22.13 6.17
N PHE A 720 -5.20 -23.11 5.49
CA PHE A 720 -4.68 -24.46 5.30
C PHE A 720 -3.19 -24.51 4.90
N GLY A 721 -2.81 -23.81 3.82
CA GLY A 721 -1.43 -23.86 3.33
C GLY A 721 -0.44 -23.32 4.35
N LEU A 722 -0.75 -22.18 4.98
CA LEU A 722 0.06 -21.58 6.05
C LEU A 722 0.14 -22.50 7.28
N HIS A 723 -0.96 -23.18 7.63
CA HIS A 723 -0.96 -24.15 8.71
C HIS A 723 -0.01 -25.31 8.45
N ARG A 724 -0.04 -25.91 7.25
CA ARG A 724 0.85 -27.03 6.93
C ARG A 724 2.30 -26.58 6.80
N ALA A 725 2.54 -25.40 6.21
CA ALA A 725 3.85 -24.78 6.16
C ALA A 725 4.42 -24.52 7.56
N GLN A 726 3.58 -24.12 8.53
CA GLN A 726 4.00 -23.85 9.91
C GLN A 726 4.54 -25.11 10.60
N LEU A 727 3.86 -26.26 10.43
CA LEU A 727 4.32 -27.53 11.00
C LEU A 727 5.68 -27.96 10.44
N VAL A 728 5.90 -27.71 9.15
CA VAL A 728 7.18 -28.01 8.50
C VAL A 728 8.26 -27.03 8.98
N ALA A 729 7.95 -25.74 9.10
CA ALA A 729 8.86 -24.74 9.65
C ALA A 729 9.30 -25.12 11.08
N ASP A 730 8.36 -25.54 11.92
CA ASP A 730 8.64 -25.98 13.28
C ASP A 730 9.57 -27.20 13.31
N ALA A 731 9.37 -28.17 12.41
CA ALA A 731 10.25 -29.32 12.27
C ALA A 731 11.68 -28.96 11.81
N LEU A 732 11.80 -28.01 10.87
CA LEU A 732 13.10 -27.56 10.36
C LEU A 732 13.88 -26.73 11.39
N LEU A 733 13.19 -26.01 12.27
CA LEU A 733 13.82 -25.31 13.40
C LEU A 733 14.22 -26.26 14.52
N GLU A 734 13.46 -27.34 14.74
CA GLU A 734 13.81 -28.39 15.71
C GLU A 734 14.97 -29.28 15.23
N CYS A 735 15.07 -29.52 13.91
CA CYS A 735 16.01 -30.48 13.33
C CYS A 735 16.83 -29.87 12.19
N SER A 736 18.13 -29.66 12.42
CA SER A 736 19.04 -29.08 11.43
C SER A 736 19.56 -30.09 10.41
N ASP A 737 19.62 -31.39 10.74
CA ASP A 737 20.14 -32.45 9.85
C ASP A 737 19.14 -32.80 8.73
N PRO A 738 19.48 -32.54 7.45
CA PRO A 738 18.64 -32.89 6.31
C PRO A 738 18.15 -34.34 6.28
N ALA A 739 18.96 -35.30 6.77
CA ALA A 739 18.60 -36.71 6.78
C ALA A 739 17.49 -37.05 7.81
N GLU A 740 17.37 -36.25 8.88
CA GLU A 740 16.41 -36.48 9.97
C GLU A 740 15.18 -35.56 9.89
N ARG A 741 15.24 -34.46 9.13
CA ARG A 741 14.15 -33.49 8.99
C ARG A 741 12.82 -34.10 8.60
N LEU A 742 12.80 -35.10 7.71
CA LEU A 742 11.54 -35.76 7.32
C LEU A 742 10.87 -36.48 8.51
N ALA A 743 11.67 -37.08 9.40
CA ALA A 743 11.15 -37.70 10.61
C ALA A 743 10.66 -36.64 11.62
N ALA A 744 11.33 -35.48 11.70
CA ALA A 744 10.86 -34.35 12.49
C ALA A 744 9.52 -33.80 11.96
N VAL A 745 9.36 -33.68 10.63
CA VAL A 745 8.07 -33.26 10.03
C VAL A 745 6.96 -34.24 10.39
N ARG A 746 7.20 -35.56 10.26
CA ARG A 746 6.20 -36.58 10.65
C ARG A 746 5.78 -36.42 12.12
N ARG A 747 6.73 -36.19 13.02
CA ARG A 747 6.49 -35.94 14.44
C ARG A 747 5.64 -34.69 14.68
N GLN A 748 5.92 -33.58 13.99
CA GLN A 748 5.14 -32.34 14.13
C GLN A 748 3.68 -32.54 13.68
N PHE A 749 3.45 -33.30 12.61
CA PHE A 749 2.09 -33.67 12.19
C PHE A 749 1.39 -34.54 13.25
N GLU A 750 2.07 -35.54 13.80
CA GLU A 750 1.53 -36.40 14.86
C GLU A 750 1.20 -35.61 16.14
N LEU A 751 2.05 -34.66 16.54
CA LEU A 751 1.82 -33.76 17.68
C LEU A 751 0.59 -32.86 17.46
N ALA A 752 0.34 -32.46 16.22
CA ALA A 752 -0.87 -31.74 15.83
C ALA A 752 -2.10 -32.65 15.67
N GLY A 753 -1.98 -33.96 15.89
CA GLY A 753 -3.06 -34.94 15.70
C GLY A 753 -3.41 -35.23 14.24
N LEU A 754 -2.54 -34.85 13.30
CA LEU A 754 -2.74 -35.00 11.86
C LEU A 754 -2.03 -36.24 11.31
N ALA A 755 -2.66 -36.91 10.35
CA ALA A 755 -2.04 -38.02 9.64
C ALA A 755 -1.11 -37.49 8.54
N PHE A 756 0.20 -37.73 8.67
CA PHE A 756 1.19 -37.25 7.70
C PHE A 756 0.95 -37.75 6.26
N GLU A 757 0.43 -38.96 6.09
CA GLU A 757 0.12 -39.54 4.76
C GLU A 757 -1.18 -38.98 4.15
N GLN A 758 -1.99 -38.26 4.94
CA GLN A 758 -3.24 -37.62 4.51
C GLN A 758 -3.29 -36.16 5.01
N PRO A 759 -2.32 -35.32 4.63
CA PRO A 759 -2.14 -34.00 5.23
C PRO A 759 -3.26 -33.01 4.89
N TYR A 760 -4.10 -33.35 3.89
CA TYR A 760 -5.30 -32.62 3.46
C TYR A 760 -6.52 -32.81 4.38
N LEU A 761 -6.46 -33.74 5.34
CA LEU A 761 -7.54 -33.99 6.30
C LEU A 761 -7.25 -33.32 7.64
N ASN A 762 -8.31 -33.01 8.38
CA ASN A 762 -8.23 -32.67 9.80
C ASN A 762 -8.11 -33.91 10.69
N ALA A 763 -7.74 -33.69 11.95
CA ALA A 763 -7.57 -34.75 12.93
C ALA A 763 -8.85 -35.60 13.08
N GLY A 764 -8.72 -36.92 12.89
CA GLY A 764 -9.83 -37.87 13.01
C GLY A 764 -10.83 -37.87 11.85
N ALA A 765 -10.63 -37.06 10.81
CA ALA A 765 -11.50 -37.07 9.63
C ALA A 765 -11.24 -38.29 8.74
N GLY A 766 -12.30 -38.82 8.10
CA GLY A 766 -12.20 -39.89 7.12
C GLY A 766 -12.24 -39.35 5.69
N ASP A 767 -11.44 -39.91 4.80
CA ASP A 767 -11.42 -39.52 3.39
C ASP A 767 -12.72 -39.92 2.67
N ARG A 768 -13.55 -38.92 2.36
CA ARG A 768 -14.84 -39.05 1.65
C ARG A 768 -14.85 -38.35 0.29
N TYR A 769 -13.68 -37.92 -0.19
CA TYR A 769 -13.55 -37.03 -1.35
C TYR A 769 -13.24 -37.80 -2.64
N ALA A 770 -14.11 -38.74 -3.00
CA ALA A 770 -13.99 -39.47 -4.28
C ALA A 770 -14.33 -38.54 -5.46
N PHE A 771 -13.48 -38.53 -6.49
CA PHE A 771 -13.66 -37.70 -7.70
C PHE A 771 -13.18 -38.48 -8.93
N THR A 772 -14.03 -38.60 -9.95
CA THR A 772 -13.77 -39.38 -11.17
C THR A 772 -13.84 -38.47 -12.41
N PRO A 773 -12.70 -37.96 -12.92
CA PRO A 773 -12.70 -36.93 -13.96
C PRO A 773 -13.23 -37.36 -15.34
N ASP A 774 -13.34 -38.68 -15.61
CA ASP A 774 -13.74 -39.22 -16.91
C ASP A 774 -15.22 -39.69 -17.00
N GLN A 775 -16.01 -39.49 -15.95
CA GLN A 775 -17.44 -39.83 -15.97
C GLN A 775 -18.29 -38.57 -16.18
N ILE A 776 -18.74 -38.34 -17.42
CA ILE A 776 -19.80 -37.35 -17.69
C ILE A 776 -21.09 -37.87 -17.06
N PRO A 777 -21.76 -37.12 -16.16
CA PRO A 777 -23.05 -37.56 -15.62
C PRO A 777 -24.07 -37.66 -16.76
N VAL A 778 -24.65 -38.83 -16.96
CA VAL A 778 -25.58 -39.14 -18.07
C VAL A 778 -26.95 -38.44 -17.94
N ASN A 779 -27.21 -37.64 -16.90
CA ASN A 779 -28.53 -37.05 -16.65
C ASN A 779 -28.47 -35.61 -16.14
N LEU A 780 -28.32 -34.64 -17.05
CA LEU A 780 -28.85 -33.29 -16.88
C LEU A 780 -29.49 -32.86 -18.21
N SER A 781 -30.68 -33.39 -18.50
CA SER A 781 -31.55 -32.83 -19.53
C SER A 781 -32.29 -31.64 -18.93
N PRO A 782 -32.35 -30.47 -19.60
CA PRO A 782 -33.18 -29.36 -19.13
C PRO A 782 -34.65 -29.77 -19.28
N SER A 783 -35.37 -29.83 -18.17
CA SER A 783 -36.83 -29.84 -18.20
C SER A 783 -37.30 -28.48 -18.72
N HIS A 784 -37.57 -28.41 -20.02
CA HIS A 784 -38.41 -27.37 -20.57
C HIS A 784 -39.84 -27.55 -20.06
N SER A 785 -40.28 -26.60 -19.22
CA SER A 785 -41.67 -26.16 -19.13
C SER A 785 -41.70 -24.76 -18.53
#